data_AF-A0A812U6X6-F1
#
_entry.id   AF-A0A812U6X6-F1
#
_cell.length_a   1.000
_cell.length_b   1.000
_cell.length_c   1.000
_cell.angle_alpha   90.00
_cell.angle_beta   90.00
_cell.angle_gamma   90.00
#
_symmetry.space_group_name_H-M   'P 1'
#
loop_
_entity.id
_entity.type
_entity.pdbx_description
1 polymer ?
#
loop_
_entity_poly.entity_id
_entity_poly.type
_entity_poly.pdbx_seq_one_letter_code
_entity_poly.pdbx_strand_id
1 'polypeptide(L)'
;MMKRPPDEPVKLPTTAKRKRGRPPKSARQSELPSRSKSSAKLLQDVPENDPVRRLVKAGRRRGAQTAYFFIREAWKLGSGYDDLSSRQGAGRRFLDPTTVKISVGVEAAGSMEEASRIARCLCSLAASGGTFEEVTRQKTSLLKNVRARRPGKDKDSKRTSKVAKSSKKASLEPVFKRSKFPSREGEHEVGPEPAEGKVRHFYDMLNARESIAKRRRAGVTGVQLYDGLSPSMATYFKRWCCPNVRRREDRTTRDFAQLAAADARYQLCNTDEERQKLKRLLVLNFAVWRLIGGTLLFARAVGFLTNWSDVEKDHIRRVITQAFRSGTAASLFSDAYEATQKIRKAFGPNCDAEKVKGLLYNQGPKAVENREPTLTYFTVHGKLRLLDELWLVAPDVVAAAAPDQTGKHHWQKVANVLGQLPYFGRDENNLREPTFLAKEIAQDLLDTPVFCGGRESVADLRSFSPAGPGALLGLMLLYDLKERPEQREAVPLMRAILEEASKYWQHPESGPLELHDIQFMLCEVQKLFHSHNAQNSLRCYGVPVSVMTAFDASGATLPWHQLVQDALLLLQHRSGAHVVHEEELRQFLLHWLGFSTYEPDEVLRHGDEIRLRPDTSSCLALEGFQVMHRLIRTSEARDTSFVLERREGVGALRFGDQIWLRSKCGSHVGVKTAPDKVAAGAHFDATKASDRYDEARLFVVEDPARSPSDSTEVRTGCMVRLRLGQSSHGTRLCLKAPSAAGSRCTAEDEAQEPLIMLEHCPHRAQVAAKLRALFQQAVADSFRAGAIARHVAPGGERLVSLADVAGVRRRLIGSF
;
A
#
# COMPACT_ATOMS: atom_id res chain seq x y z
N MET A 1 -3.84 -58.54 16.51
CA MET A 1 -3.77 -58.52 17.98
C MET A 1 -2.40 -58.01 18.41
N MET A 2 -2.29 -56.75 18.80
CA MET A 2 -1.06 -56.18 19.34
C MET A 2 -1.38 -55.42 20.63
N LYS A 3 -0.56 -55.71 21.66
CA LYS A 3 -0.76 -55.41 23.07
C LYS A 3 -0.54 -53.92 23.36
N ARG A 4 -1.45 -53.32 24.15
CA ARG A 4 -1.30 -51.99 24.76
C ARG A 4 -0.29 -52.04 25.92
N PRO A 5 0.51 -50.98 26.14
CA PRO A 5 1.22 -50.79 27.41
C PRO A 5 0.32 -50.07 28.44
N PRO A 6 0.59 -50.24 29.76
CA PRO A 6 -0.33 -49.88 30.83
C PRO A 6 -0.18 -48.43 31.33
N ASP A 7 -1.29 -47.93 31.88
CA ASP A 7 -1.44 -46.64 32.56
C ASP A 7 -0.63 -46.59 33.87
N GLU A 8 0.19 -45.55 34.04
CA GLU A 8 0.74 -45.14 35.34
C GLU A 8 0.06 -43.85 35.83
N PRO A 9 -0.36 -43.77 37.11
CA PRO A 9 -1.01 -42.59 37.66
C PRO A 9 0.01 -41.52 38.10
N VAL A 10 -0.19 -40.30 37.60
CA VAL A 10 0.58 -39.10 37.98
C VAL A 10 0.27 -38.71 39.44
N LYS A 11 1.31 -38.75 40.29
CA LYS A 11 1.29 -38.20 41.66
C LYS A 11 1.37 -36.66 41.62
N LEU A 12 0.41 -36.00 42.28
CA LEU A 12 0.46 -34.57 42.61
C LEU A 12 1.45 -34.32 43.76
N PRO A 13 2.33 -33.30 43.70
CA PRO A 13 3.01 -32.81 44.88
C PRO A 13 2.27 -31.65 45.53
N THR A 14 2.15 -31.78 46.84
CA THR A 14 1.62 -30.86 47.83
C THR A 14 2.50 -29.63 48.07
N THR A 15 1.81 -28.57 48.46
CA THR A 15 2.20 -27.29 49.06
C THR A 15 3.56 -27.18 49.75
N ALA A 16 4.29 -26.09 49.46
CA ALA A 16 5.23 -25.47 50.40
C ALA A 16 5.14 -23.93 50.35
N LYS A 17 4.67 -23.36 51.47
CA LYS A 17 4.65 -21.93 51.79
C LYS A 17 6.09 -21.39 51.89
N ARG A 18 6.37 -20.24 51.25
CA ARG A 18 7.48 -19.36 51.66
C ARG A 18 7.04 -17.89 51.62
N LYS A 19 6.81 -17.35 52.82
CA LYS A 19 6.75 -15.91 53.12
C LYS A 19 8.10 -15.28 52.76
N ARG A 20 8.10 -14.20 51.98
CA ARG A 20 9.19 -13.22 51.96
C ARG A 20 8.61 -11.82 52.14
N GLY A 21 9.08 -11.16 53.19
CA GLY A 21 8.64 -9.85 53.64
C GLY A 21 9.04 -8.72 52.67
N ARG A 22 8.22 -7.68 52.68
CA ARG A 22 8.52 -6.36 52.09
C ARG A 22 9.50 -5.62 53.02
N PRO A 23 10.53 -4.93 52.49
CA PRO A 23 11.18 -3.85 53.20
C PRO A 23 10.46 -2.50 52.90
N PRO A 24 10.62 -1.49 53.79
CA PRO A 24 9.83 -0.27 53.77
C PRO A 24 10.35 0.76 52.77
N LYS A 25 9.43 1.60 52.29
CA LYS A 25 9.71 2.81 51.53
C LYS A 25 10.32 3.86 52.46
N SER A 26 11.56 4.29 52.19
CA SER A 26 12.12 5.52 52.75
C SER A 26 12.60 6.45 51.64
N ALA A 27 12.27 7.72 51.87
CA ALA A 27 12.55 8.92 51.13
C ALA A 27 13.95 9.01 50.47
N ARG A 28 13.96 9.53 49.24
CA ARG A 28 15.01 10.44 48.74
C ARG A 28 14.42 11.32 47.65
N GLN A 29 14.03 12.53 48.04
CA GLN A 29 13.94 13.68 47.14
C GLN A 29 15.38 14.11 46.84
N SER A 30 15.73 14.23 45.57
CA SER A 30 16.89 14.99 45.11
C SER A 30 16.52 15.70 43.82
N GLU A 31 16.90 16.97 43.79
CA GLU A 31 16.41 18.06 42.97
C GLU A 31 16.82 17.94 41.49
N LEU A 32 15.91 18.30 40.60
CA LEU A 32 16.19 18.73 39.23
C LEU A 32 15.39 20.01 38.93
N PRO A 33 15.98 21.02 38.27
CA PRO A 33 15.44 22.37 38.26
C PRO A 33 14.26 22.52 37.29
N SER A 34 13.14 23.03 37.81
CA SER A 34 11.97 23.43 37.03
C SER A 34 12.29 24.63 36.12
N ARG A 35 12.55 24.38 34.84
CA ARG A 35 12.46 25.39 33.79
C ARG A 35 11.00 25.57 33.35
N SER A 36 10.25 26.45 34.01
CA SER A 36 9.14 27.22 33.41
C SER A 36 8.49 28.18 34.42
N LYS A 37 9.13 29.31 34.73
CA LYS A 37 8.49 30.41 35.48
C LYS A 37 8.65 31.81 34.85
N SER A 38 9.12 31.93 33.62
CA SER A 38 9.25 33.25 32.97
C SER A 38 8.03 33.68 32.12
N SER A 39 7.11 32.78 31.77
CA SER A 39 6.02 33.10 30.83
C SER A 39 4.72 33.57 31.50
N ALA A 40 4.59 33.41 32.83
CA ALA A 40 3.36 33.75 33.56
C ALA A 40 3.24 35.25 33.88
N LYS A 41 4.34 36.01 33.83
CA LYS A 41 4.35 37.46 34.09
C LYS A 41 3.92 38.32 32.89
N LEU A 42 3.80 37.75 31.69
CA LEU A 42 3.53 38.49 30.45
C LEU A 42 2.03 38.70 30.12
N LEU A 43 1.12 38.32 31.02
CA LEU A 43 -0.33 38.40 30.80
C LEU A 43 -1.09 39.04 31.98
N GLN A 44 -0.39 39.64 32.95
CA GLN A 44 -1.04 40.32 34.07
C GLN A 44 -1.63 41.68 33.68
N ASP A 45 -1.12 42.30 32.60
CA ASP A 45 -1.56 43.63 32.16
C ASP A 45 -2.50 43.62 30.94
N VAL A 46 -3.01 42.44 30.53
CA VAL A 46 -3.87 42.31 29.35
C VAL A 46 -5.33 42.04 29.76
N PRO A 47 -6.30 42.92 29.42
CA PRO A 47 -7.70 42.79 29.79
C PRO A 47 -8.30 41.43 29.40
N GLU A 48 -9.23 40.89 30.20
CA GLU A 48 -9.82 39.56 29.95
C GLU A 48 -10.56 39.42 28.61
N ASN A 49 -10.98 40.55 28.02
CA ASN A 49 -11.65 40.61 26.73
C ASN A 49 -10.71 40.86 25.54
N ASP A 50 -9.39 40.91 25.76
CA ASP A 50 -8.41 41.11 24.69
C ASP A 50 -8.35 39.88 23.74
N PRO A 51 -8.52 40.08 22.42
CA PRO A 51 -8.46 39.01 21.42
C PRO A 51 -7.16 38.20 21.45
N VAL A 52 -6.04 38.82 21.83
CA VAL A 52 -4.69 38.22 21.92
C VAL A 52 -4.63 37.18 23.03
N ARG A 53 -5.29 37.42 24.16
CA ARG A 53 -5.33 36.46 25.29
C ARG A 53 -6.15 35.22 24.96
N ARG A 54 -7.21 35.36 24.15
CA ARG A 54 -8.05 34.25 23.65
C ARG A 54 -7.30 33.41 22.59
N LEU A 55 -6.53 34.05 21.71
CA LEU A 55 -5.68 33.39 20.70
C LEU A 55 -4.54 32.55 21.31
N VAL A 56 -3.89 33.05 22.36
CA VAL A 56 -2.81 32.33 23.05
C VAL A 56 -3.32 31.06 23.78
N LYS A 57 -4.54 31.09 24.34
CA LYS A 57 -5.18 29.89 24.93
C LYS A 57 -5.51 28.82 23.89
N ALA A 58 -5.89 29.20 22.67
CA ALA A 58 -6.20 28.25 21.59
C ALA A 58 -4.94 27.55 21.03
N GLY A 59 -3.80 28.23 20.99
CA GLY A 59 -2.52 27.67 20.52
C GLY A 59 -1.91 26.61 21.43
N ARG A 60 -2.14 26.66 22.75
CA ARG A 60 -1.59 25.68 23.71
C ARG A 60 -2.13 24.25 23.55
N ARG A 61 -3.29 24.06 22.91
CA ARG A 61 -3.93 22.74 22.75
C ARG A 61 -3.36 21.90 21.60
N ARG A 62 -2.49 22.44 20.76
CA ARG A 62 -1.89 21.73 19.61
C ARG A 62 -0.38 21.97 19.63
N GLY A 63 0.37 21.13 20.34
CA GLY A 63 1.83 21.23 20.40
C GLY A 63 2.41 21.32 18.99
N ALA A 64 3.13 22.41 18.67
CA ALA A 64 3.69 22.61 17.34
C ALA A 64 4.93 23.52 17.35
N GLN A 65 5.93 23.12 16.55
CA GLN A 65 7.14 23.87 16.19
C GLN A 65 6.87 25.02 15.18
N THR A 66 5.62 25.48 15.06
CA THR A 66 5.15 26.45 14.05
C THR A 66 4.09 27.37 14.64
N ALA A 67 4.25 28.69 14.49
CA ALA A 67 3.26 29.68 14.92
C ALA A 67 2.16 29.85 13.85
N TYR A 68 0.89 29.73 14.25
CA TYR A 68 -0.27 30.02 13.39
C TYR A 68 -1.09 31.16 14.02
N PHE A 69 -1.46 32.16 13.22
CA PHE A 69 -2.37 33.23 13.61
C PHE A 69 -3.58 33.26 12.67
N PHE A 70 -4.78 33.38 13.24
CA PHE A 70 -6.04 33.51 12.52
C PHE A 70 -6.67 34.87 12.87
N ILE A 71 -7.21 35.57 11.89
CA ILE A 71 -8.07 36.75 12.09
C ILE A 71 -9.49 36.30 11.70
N ARG A 72 -10.48 36.48 12.58
CA ARG A 72 -11.89 36.21 12.24
C ARG A 72 -12.81 37.13 13.06
N GLU A 73 -13.62 37.93 12.36
CA GLU A 73 -14.90 38.46 12.89
C GLU A 73 -16.02 38.23 11.88
N ALA A 74 -17.26 38.24 12.38
CA ALA A 74 -18.44 37.56 11.85
C ALA A 74 -19.28 38.40 10.87
N TRP A 75 -20.01 37.73 9.97
CA TRP A 75 -21.21 38.27 9.34
C TRP A 75 -22.34 37.25 9.38
N LYS A 76 -23.49 37.68 9.90
CA LYS A 76 -24.81 37.05 9.76
C LYS A 76 -25.80 38.15 9.37
N LEU A 77 -26.63 37.81 8.38
CA LEU A 77 -27.84 38.46 7.88
C LEU A 77 -27.69 39.57 6.82
N GLY A 78 -28.35 39.35 5.68
CA GLY A 78 -29.01 40.43 4.93
C GLY A 78 -28.66 40.58 3.45
N SER A 79 -29.52 40.01 2.59
CA SER A 79 -30.02 40.54 1.29
C SER A 79 -29.07 41.02 0.17
N GLY A 80 -29.21 40.31 -0.96
CA GLY A 80 -29.09 40.69 -2.39
C GLY A 80 -28.43 42.00 -2.85
N TYR A 81 -27.61 41.90 -3.90
CA TYR A 81 -27.75 42.67 -5.14
C TYR A 81 -26.87 42.09 -6.27
N ASP A 82 -27.35 42.26 -7.49
CA ASP A 82 -26.83 41.82 -8.78
C ASP A 82 -25.55 42.54 -9.27
N ASP A 83 -24.94 41.91 -10.27
CA ASP A 83 -24.19 42.45 -11.41
C ASP A 83 -22.98 43.38 -11.17
N LEU A 84 -21.79 42.91 -11.58
CA LEU A 84 -20.69 43.75 -12.04
C LEU A 84 -19.82 42.96 -13.04
N SER A 85 -20.44 42.66 -14.17
CA SER A 85 -19.71 42.40 -15.42
C SER A 85 -19.28 43.73 -16.05
N SER A 86 -18.10 44.26 -15.69
CA SER A 86 -17.23 45.08 -16.56
C SER A 86 -16.13 45.79 -15.77
N ARG A 87 -14.87 45.44 -16.06
CA ARG A 87 -13.76 46.39 -16.36
C ARG A 87 -12.46 45.62 -16.57
N GLN A 88 -11.94 45.74 -17.79
CA GLN A 88 -10.53 45.50 -18.10
C GLN A 88 -9.67 46.53 -17.35
N GLY A 89 -8.62 46.07 -16.67
CA GLY A 89 -7.61 46.89 -16.02
C GLY A 89 -6.63 46.01 -15.25
N ALA A 90 -5.32 46.20 -15.47
CA ALA A 90 -4.23 45.37 -14.96
C ALA A 90 -4.42 44.91 -13.49
N GLY A 91 -4.66 43.61 -13.32
CA GLY A 91 -5.11 43.03 -12.05
C GLY A 91 -4.02 42.97 -10.99
N ARG A 92 -3.95 43.98 -10.11
CA ARG A 92 -3.36 43.82 -8.77
C ARG A 92 -4.35 43.03 -7.92
N ARG A 93 -3.98 41.80 -7.54
CA ARG A 93 -4.76 40.99 -6.59
C ARG A 93 -4.52 41.50 -5.17
N PHE A 94 -5.46 42.28 -4.66
CA PHE A 94 -5.51 42.64 -3.24
C PHE A 94 -5.86 41.39 -2.42
N LEU A 95 -5.22 41.25 -1.26
CA LEU A 95 -5.52 40.17 -0.32
C LEU A 95 -6.77 40.54 0.48
N ASP A 96 -7.79 39.70 0.43
CA ASP A 96 -8.91 39.77 1.38
C ASP A 96 -8.39 39.41 2.79
N PRO A 97 -8.38 40.34 3.76
CA PRO A 97 -7.81 40.13 5.09
C PRO A 97 -8.47 38.98 5.87
N THR A 98 -9.68 38.58 5.49
CA THR A 98 -10.47 37.55 6.18
C THR A 98 -10.08 36.11 5.82
N THR A 99 -9.27 35.92 4.77
CA THR A 99 -8.91 34.59 4.24
C THR A 99 -7.40 34.31 4.17
N VAL A 100 -6.53 35.27 4.49
CA VAL A 100 -5.07 35.07 4.39
C VAL A 100 -4.50 34.22 5.54
N LYS A 101 -3.94 33.06 5.18
CA LYS A 101 -3.18 32.22 6.12
C LYS A 101 -1.68 32.51 6.03
N ILE A 102 -1.14 33.21 7.03
CA ILE A 102 0.30 33.50 7.14
C ILE A 102 0.97 32.48 8.06
N SER A 103 2.04 31.83 7.57
CA SER A 103 2.83 30.86 8.34
C SER A 103 4.32 31.21 8.35
N VAL A 104 4.91 31.20 9.55
CA VAL A 104 6.35 31.43 9.79
C VAL A 104 6.88 30.30 10.66
N GLY A 105 7.84 29.52 10.14
CA GLY A 105 8.45 28.41 10.86
C GLY A 105 9.45 28.90 11.91
N VAL A 106 9.45 28.28 13.10
CA VAL A 106 10.32 28.65 14.22
C VAL A 106 11.80 28.44 13.89
N GLU A 107 12.14 27.37 13.15
CA GLU A 107 13.52 27.11 12.71
C GLU A 107 14.08 28.23 11.83
N ALA A 108 13.25 28.80 10.96
CA ALA A 108 13.63 29.88 10.06
C ALA A 108 13.78 31.21 10.81
N ALA A 109 12.92 31.45 11.81
CA ALA A 109 12.94 32.66 12.63
C ALA A 109 13.90 32.59 13.84
N GLY A 110 14.45 31.42 14.16
CA GLY A 110 15.39 31.21 15.28
C GLY A 110 14.73 31.12 16.66
N SER A 111 13.58 31.76 16.87
CA SER A 111 12.77 31.62 18.08
C SER A 111 11.28 31.79 17.79
N MET A 112 10.45 31.40 18.76
CA MET A 112 9.00 31.56 18.68
C MET A 112 8.57 33.04 18.79
N GLU A 113 9.25 33.84 19.61
CA GLU A 113 9.02 35.29 19.65
C GLU A 113 9.27 35.93 18.29
N GLU A 114 10.37 35.57 17.64
CA GLU A 114 10.76 36.17 16.36
C GLU A 114 9.82 35.70 15.23
N ALA A 115 9.41 34.43 15.23
CA ALA A 115 8.39 33.92 14.31
C ALA A 115 7.07 34.69 14.47
N SER A 116 6.68 34.96 15.71
CA SER A 116 5.44 35.69 16.04
C SER A 116 5.53 37.18 15.69
N ARG A 117 6.70 37.80 15.84
CA ARG A 117 6.94 39.19 15.41
C ARG A 117 6.85 39.32 13.90
N ILE A 118 7.48 38.40 13.16
CA ILE A 118 7.41 38.36 11.68
C ILE A 118 5.96 38.15 11.25
N ALA A 119 5.23 37.19 11.84
CA ALA A 119 3.84 36.93 11.49
C ALA A 119 2.96 38.17 11.71
N ARG A 120 3.09 38.88 12.84
CA ARG A 120 2.35 40.13 13.11
C ARG A 120 2.63 41.22 12.08
N CYS A 121 3.90 41.42 11.70
CA CYS A 121 4.29 42.39 10.68
C CYS A 121 3.65 42.07 9.31
N LEU A 122 3.62 40.78 8.94
CA LEU A 122 3.01 40.32 7.69
C LEU A 122 1.48 40.43 7.71
N CYS A 123 0.84 40.13 8.84
CA CYS A 123 -0.61 40.32 9.02
C CYS A 123 -0.99 41.80 8.93
N SER A 124 -0.18 42.70 9.53
CA SER A 124 -0.41 44.15 9.43
C SER A 124 -0.30 44.64 8.00
N LEU A 125 0.70 44.17 7.24
CA LEU A 125 0.88 44.53 5.83
C LEU A 125 -0.27 44.02 4.95
N ALA A 126 -0.76 42.80 5.22
CA ALA A 126 -1.93 42.25 4.52
C ALA A 126 -3.21 43.03 4.87
N ALA A 127 -3.40 43.39 6.14
CA ALA A 127 -4.57 44.15 6.60
C ALA A 127 -4.60 45.58 6.04
N SER A 128 -3.45 46.17 5.75
CA SER A 128 -3.33 47.50 5.10
C SER A 128 -3.44 47.45 3.58
N GLY A 129 -3.98 46.37 2.99
CA GLY A 129 -4.15 46.23 1.54
C GLY A 129 -2.90 45.81 0.78
N GLY A 130 -1.86 45.31 1.46
CA GLY A 130 -0.66 44.80 0.81
C GLY A 130 -0.98 43.63 -0.13
N THR A 131 -0.39 43.65 -1.31
CA THR A 131 -0.48 42.57 -2.29
C THR A 131 0.26 41.33 -1.80
N PHE A 132 -0.08 40.16 -2.36
CA PHE A 132 0.60 38.90 -2.04
C PHE A 132 2.12 38.97 -2.26
N GLU A 133 2.54 39.67 -3.31
CA GLU A 133 3.95 39.86 -3.67
C GLU A 133 4.69 40.71 -2.64
N GLU A 134 4.05 41.78 -2.13
CA GLU A 134 4.61 42.63 -1.07
C GLU A 134 4.75 41.86 0.24
N VAL A 135 3.72 41.09 0.64
CA VAL A 135 3.77 40.24 1.83
C VAL A 135 4.87 39.17 1.71
N THR A 136 5.04 38.57 0.53
CA THR A 136 6.09 37.57 0.28
C THR A 136 7.49 38.18 0.29
N ARG A 137 7.65 39.36 -0.32
CA ARG A 137 8.91 40.11 -0.33
C ARG A 137 9.31 40.53 1.09
N GLN A 138 8.36 41.04 1.87
CA GLN A 138 8.57 41.44 3.25
C GLN A 138 8.93 40.24 4.14
N LYS A 139 8.27 39.10 3.95
CA LYS A 139 8.59 37.84 4.67
C LYS A 139 10.04 37.43 4.43
N THR A 140 10.47 37.48 3.18
CA THR A 140 11.83 37.09 2.78
C THR A 140 12.88 38.05 3.37
N SER A 141 12.61 39.36 3.32
CA SER A 141 13.46 40.39 3.93
C SER A 141 13.62 40.20 5.44
N LEU A 142 12.52 40.02 6.16
CA LEU A 142 12.51 39.80 7.61
C LEU A 142 13.29 38.54 8.01
N LEU A 143 13.11 37.43 7.30
CA LEU A 143 13.85 36.18 7.57
C LEU A 143 15.35 36.32 7.26
N LYS A 144 15.72 37.09 6.23
CA LYS A 144 17.13 37.38 5.91
C LYS A 144 17.80 38.20 7.02
N ASN A 145 17.10 39.20 7.56
CA ASN A 145 17.60 40.01 8.67
C ASN A 145 17.81 39.19 9.94
N VAL A 146 16.88 38.26 10.23
CA VAL A 146 17.04 37.32 11.36
C VAL A 146 18.26 36.43 11.18
N ARG A 147 18.50 35.90 9.97
CA ARG A 147 19.69 35.09 9.68
C ARG A 147 20.98 35.87 9.82
N ALA A 148 20.99 37.15 9.41
CA ALA A 148 22.17 38.02 9.51
C ALA A 148 22.52 38.38 10.97
N ARG A 149 21.53 38.40 11.87
CA ARG A 149 21.74 38.68 13.31
C ARG A 149 22.15 37.46 14.13
N ARG A 150 22.18 36.26 13.56
CA ARG A 150 22.66 35.09 14.30
C ARG A 150 24.17 35.23 14.50
N PRO A 151 24.69 35.19 15.74
CA PRO A 151 26.12 35.16 15.98
C PRO A 151 26.69 33.94 15.23
N GLY A 152 27.70 34.18 14.40
CA GLY A 152 28.28 33.16 13.55
C GLY A 152 28.77 31.99 14.38
N LYS A 153 28.21 30.79 14.14
CA LYS A 153 28.89 29.55 14.52
C LYS A 153 30.20 29.48 13.74
N ASP A 154 31.29 29.27 14.46
CA ASP A 154 32.68 29.24 13.98
C ASP A 154 32.85 28.67 12.58
N LYS A 155 33.53 29.46 11.73
CA LYS A 155 33.90 29.12 10.36
C LYS A 155 35.18 28.26 10.28
N ASP A 156 35.72 27.78 11.39
CA ASP A 156 37.01 27.08 11.42
C ASP A 156 36.96 25.57 11.11
N SER A 157 35.78 24.97 10.87
CA SER A 157 35.68 23.52 10.59
C SER A 157 35.61 23.13 9.09
N LYS A 158 35.79 24.07 8.15
CA LYS A 158 35.70 23.75 6.70
C LYS A 158 36.80 24.38 5.84
N ARG A 159 38.07 24.26 6.28
CA ARG A 159 39.23 24.65 5.49
C ARG A 159 40.16 23.47 5.19
N THR A 160 39.65 22.46 4.50
CA THR A 160 40.48 21.53 3.70
C THR A 160 39.75 21.16 2.40
N SER A 161 40.54 21.04 1.32
CA SER A 161 40.19 20.72 -0.08
C SER A 161 39.53 21.82 -0.93
N LYS A 162 40.33 22.77 -1.39
CA LYS A 162 40.13 23.42 -2.70
C LYS A 162 41.13 22.78 -3.68
N VAL A 163 40.64 21.86 -4.52
CA VAL A 163 41.34 21.43 -5.73
C VAL A 163 40.76 22.22 -6.91
N ALA A 164 41.65 22.84 -7.67
CA ALA A 164 41.32 23.65 -8.84
C ALA A 164 40.61 22.81 -9.92
N LYS A 165 39.51 23.33 -10.47
CA LYS A 165 38.86 22.78 -11.66
C LYS A 165 39.12 23.71 -12.84
N SER A 166 39.99 23.28 -13.75
CA SER A 166 40.09 23.83 -15.10
C SER A 166 38.91 23.33 -15.93
N SER A 167 38.19 24.24 -16.56
CA SER A 167 37.11 23.97 -17.49
C SER A 167 37.65 23.50 -18.85
N LYS A 168 37.49 22.21 -19.16
CA LYS A 168 37.44 21.73 -20.55
C LYS A 168 36.09 21.06 -20.78
N LYS A 169 35.37 21.59 -21.78
CA LYS A 169 34.16 20.99 -22.38
C LYS A 169 34.54 19.61 -22.90
N ALA A 170 34.11 18.55 -22.23
CA ALA A 170 34.18 17.19 -22.72
C ALA A 170 32.78 16.75 -23.16
N SER A 171 32.72 16.08 -24.31
CA SER A 171 31.55 15.37 -24.81
C SER A 171 31.00 14.44 -23.73
N LEU A 172 29.68 14.44 -23.58
CA LEU A 172 28.92 13.54 -22.71
C LEU A 172 28.91 12.12 -23.31
N GLU A 173 30.05 11.44 -23.32
CA GLU A 173 30.02 9.99 -23.30
C GLU A 173 29.81 9.54 -21.85
N PRO A 174 28.80 8.71 -21.54
CA PRO A 174 28.63 8.16 -20.22
C PRO A 174 29.72 7.12 -19.98
N VAL A 175 30.91 7.56 -19.57
CA VAL A 175 32.00 6.70 -19.11
C VAL A 175 31.62 6.18 -17.71
N PHE A 176 30.71 5.22 -17.67
CA PHE A 176 30.59 4.34 -16.51
C PHE A 176 31.84 3.46 -16.49
N LYS A 177 32.85 3.86 -15.72
CA LYS A 177 33.98 2.97 -15.41
C LYS A 177 33.39 1.75 -14.70
N ARG A 178 33.21 0.65 -15.44
CA ARG A 178 32.77 -0.65 -14.90
C ARG A 178 33.77 -1.04 -13.80
N SER A 179 33.38 -0.87 -12.54
CA SER A 179 34.19 -1.34 -11.42
C SER A 179 34.26 -2.85 -11.52
N LYS A 180 35.47 -3.42 -11.49
CA LYS A 180 35.63 -4.87 -11.38
C LYS A 180 34.99 -5.32 -10.06
N PHE A 181 33.94 -6.13 -10.14
CA PHE A 181 33.39 -6.77 -8.95
C PHE A 181 34.39 -7.82 -8.45
N PRO A 182 34.63 -7.90 -7.13
CA PRO A 182 35.25 -9.08 -6.58
C PRO A 182 34.27 -10.25 -6.77
N SER A 183 34.55 -11.14 -7.71
CA SER A 183 33.96 -12.48 -7.76
C SER A 183 34.51 -13.28 -6.58
N ARG A 184 34.10 -12.93 -5.37
CA ARG A 184 34.39 -13.74 -4.17
C ARG A 184 33.44 -14.94 -4.18
N GLU A 185 33.73 -15.91 -5.06
CA GLU A 185 33.23 -17.29 -4.96
C GLU A 185 34.00 -18.07 -3.88
N GLY A 186 34.53 -17.38 -2.86
CA GLY A 186 35.17 -17.99 -1.69
C GLY A 186 34.13 -18.53 -0.72
N GLU A 187 34.56 -19.47 0.13
CA GLU A 187 33.76 -20.07 1.19
C GLU A 187 32.83 -19.03 1.83
N HIS A 188 31.55 -19.33 1.77
CA HIS A 188 30.51 -18.43 2.22
C HIS A 188 30.57 -18.33 3.75
N GLU A 189 31.27 -17.31 4.26
CA GLU A 189 31.34 -17.04 5.70
C GLU A 189 29.94 -17.00 6.31
N VAL A 190 29.79 -17.72 7.41
CA VAL A 190 28.62 -17.75 8.28
C VAL A 190 28.92 -16.82 9.45
N GLY A 191 27.98 -15.92 9.75
CA GLY A 191 28.11 -15.01 10.89
C GLY A 191 28.01 -15.75 12.24
N PRO A 192 28.25 -15.06 13.37
CA PRO A 192 27.95 -15.62 14.69
C PRO A 192 26.47 -15.99 14.80
N GLU A 193 26.12 -16.96 15.65
CA GLU A 193 24.73 -17.30 15.94
C GLU A 193 24.06 -16.21 16.80
N PRO A 194 22.78 -15.86 16.56
CA PRO A 194 22.03 -14.95 17.43
C PRO A 194 21.66 -15.62 18.76
N ALA A 195 21.28 -14.84 19.76
CA ALA A 195 20.81 -15.39 21.04
C ALA A 195 19.59 -16.31 20.84
N GLU A 196 19.67 -17.55 21.34
CA GLU A 196 18.71 -18.64 21.09
C GLU A 196 17.24 -18.20 21.24
N GLY A 197 16.91 -17.48 22.32
CA GLY A 197 15.54 -17.02 22.57
C GLY A 197 14.98 -16.08 21.49
N LYS A 198 15.83 -15.27 20.86
CA LYS A 198 15.43 -14.35 19.77
C LYS A 198 15.27 -15.09 18.46
N VAL A 199 16.15 -16.04 18.16
CA VAL A 199 16.05 -16.90 16.96
C VAL A 199 14.79 -17.74 17.03
N ARG A 200 14.52 -18.35 18.18
CA ARG A 200 13.29 -19.10 18.41
C ARG A 200 12.06 -18.21 18.20
N HIS A 201 12.04 -17.00 18.75
CA HIS A 201 10.93 -16.07 18.52
C HIS A 201 10.76 -15.68 17.05
N PHE A 202 11.86 -15.47 16.32
CA PHE A 202 11.85 -15.23 14.88
C PHE A 202 11.19 -16.39 14.13
N TYR A 203 11.57 -17.64 14.44
CA TYR A 203 10.98 -18.82 13.80
C TYR A 203 9.55 -19.10 14.25
N ASP A 204 9.17 -18.82 15.49
CA ASP A 204 7.77 -18.88 15.94
C ASP A 204 6.89 -17.96 15.09
N MET A 205 7.38 -16.75 14.78
CA MET A 205 6.68 -15.82 13.90
C MET A 205 6.62 -16.31 12.45
N LEU A 206 7.72 -16.90 11.94
CA LEU A 206 7.79 -17.49 10.60
C LEU A 206 6.82 -18.68 10.45
N ASN A 207 6.81 -19.60 11.42
CA ASN A 207 5.92 -20.77 11.49
C ASN A 207 4.45 -20.34 11.58
N ALA A 208 4.14 -19.32 12.39
CA ALA A 208 2.80 -18.77 12.49
C ALA A 208 2.28 -18.24 11.14
N ARG A 209 3.13 -17.56 10.36
CA ARG A 209 2.77 -17.06 9.01
C ARG A 209 2.48 -18.19 8.04
N GLU A 210 3.34 -19.20 8.00
CA GLU A 210 3.16 -20.34 7.10
C GLU A 210 1.92 -21.16 7.47
N SER A 211 1.65 -21.34 8.76
CA SER A 211 0.41 -21.97 9.24
C SER A 211 -0.84 -21.20 8.77
N ILE A 212 -0.83 -19.86 8.87
CA ILE A 212 -1.88 -18.99 8.33
C ILE A 212 -1.99 -19.18 6.80
N ALA A 213 -0.87 -19.18 6.07
CA ALA A 213 -0.85 -19.32 4.62
C ALA A 213 -1.41 -20.68 4.17
N LYS A 214 -1.03 -21.77 4.82
CA LYS A 214 -1.55 -23.13 4.57
C LYS A 214 -3.05 -23.21 4.79
N ARG A 215 -3.53 -22.71 5.92
CA ARG A 215 -4.97 -22.68 6.22
C ARG A 215 -5.75 -21.87 5.19
N ARG A 216 -5.22 -20.73 4.76
CA ARG A 216 -5.83 -19.95 3.68
C ARG A 216 -5.89 -20.73 2.37
N ARG A 217 -4.83 -21.46 2.01
CA ARG A 217 -4.82 -22.34 0.83
C ARG A 217 -5.85 -23.47 0.96
N ALA A 218 -6.07 -23.97 2.17
CA ALA A 218 -7.13 -24.93 2.49
C ALA A 218 -8.54 -24.30 2.57
N GLY A 219 -8.71 -23.03 2.18
CA GLY A 219 -9.99 -22.34 2.18
C GLY A 219 -10.46 -21.85 3.56
N VAL A 220 -9.65 -22.00 4.61
CA VAL A 220 -9.98 -21.47 5.95
C VAL A 220 -9.86 -19.95 5.95
N THR A 221 -10.87 -19.26 6.48
CA THR A 221 -10.90 -17.80 6.63
C THR A 221 -11.38 -17.38 8.01
N GLY A 222 -11.54 -16.08 8.25
CA GLY A 222 -12.04 -15.56 9.52
C GLY A 222 -11.10 -15.81 10.70
N VAL A 223 -11.67 -16.06 11.87
CA VAL A 223 -10.92 -16.28 13.13
C VAL A 223 -10.17 -17.61 13.13
N GLN A 224 -10.75 -18.65 12.53
CA GLN A 224 -10.19 -20.01 12.48
C GLN A 224 -8.81 -20.04 11.81
N LEU A 225 -8.53 -19.05 10.96
CA LEU A 225 -7.23 -18.84 10.34
C LEU A 225 -6.08 -18.75 11.36
N TYR A 226 -6.36 -18.33 12.60
CA TYR A 226 -5.38 -18.07 13.66
C TYR A 226 -5.40 -19.10 14.80
N ASP A 227 -6.22 -20.14 14.71
CA ASP A 227 -6.29 -21.20 15.74
C ASP A 227 -4.92 -21.86 15.98
N GLY A 228 -4.61 -22.33 17.18
CA GLY A 228 -3.33 -22.96 17.48
C GLY A 228 -2.10 -22.03 17.43
N LEU A 229 -2.23 -20.76 17.05
CA LEU A 229 -1.18 -19.76 17.27
C LEU A 229 -1.19 -19.31 18.73
N SER A 230 -0.04 -18.85 19.22
CA SER A 230 0.00 -18.21 20.54
C SER A 230 -0.87 -16.95 20.55
N PRO A 231 -1.48 -16.56 21.70
CA PRO A 231 -2.36 -15.40 21.76
C PRO A 231 -1.72 -14.11 21.23
N SER A 232 -0.43 -13.89 21.53
CA SER A 232 0.30 -12.71 21.04
C SER A 232 0.46 -12.70 19.53
N MET A 233 0.79 -13.85 18.91
CA MET A 233 0.90 -13.97 17.45
C MET A 233 -0.45 -13.87 16.76
N ALA A 234 -1.49 -14.51 17.32
CA ALA A 234 -2.85 -14.41 16.81
C ALA A 234 -3.32 -12.95 16.78
N THR A 235 -3.20 -12.22 17.90
CA THR A 235 -3.55 -10.78 17.96
C THR A 235 -2.73 -9.95 16.97
N TYR A 236 -1.42 -10.20 16.85
CA TYR A 236 -0.59 -9.51 15.88
C TYR A 236 -1.05 -9.74 14.43
N PHE A 237 -1.23 -10.99 14.01
CA PHE A 237 -1.58 -11.29 12.62
C PHE A 237 -3.03 -10.96 12.27
N LYS A 238 -3.95 -11.05 13.23
CA LYS A 238 -5.32 -10.52 13.10
C LYS A 238 -5.29 -9.04 12.73
N ARG A 239 -4.43 -8.26 13.38
CA ARG A 239 -4.31 -6.81 13.12
C ARG A 239 -3.58 -6.47 11.82
N TRP A 240 -2.50 -7.18 11.48
CA TRP A 240 -1.54 -6.72 10.47
C TRP A 240 -1.41 -7.59 9.21
N CYS A 241 -2.01 -8.79 9.17
CA CYS A 241 -2.16 -9.66 7.99
C CYS A 241 -1.03 -9.61 6.95
N CYS A 242 0.09 -10.31 7.19
CA CYS A 242 1.08 -10.63 6.15
C CYS A 242 1.35 -12.14 6.14
N PRO A 243 0.56 -12.93 5.40
CA PRO A 243 0.56 -14.39 5.56
C PRO A 243 1.72 -15.06 4.82
N ASN A 244 2.15 -14.51 3.69
CA ASN A 244 3.10 -15.21 2.82
C ASN A 244 4.47 -15.19 3.48
N VAL A 245 5.08 -16.36 3.68
CA VAL A 245 6.50 -16.45 4.07
C VAL A 245 7.37 -16.32 2.83
N ARG A 246 6.97 -16.98 1.75
CA ARG A 246 7.77 -17.11 0.54
C ARG A 246 7.54 -15.98 -0.44
N ARG A 247 8.62 -15.57 -1.11
CA ARG A 247 8.55 -14.55 -2.16
C ARG A 247 7.67 -14.94 -3.34
N ARG A 248 7.81 -16.18 -3.82
CA ARG A 248 7.00 -16.71 -4.94
C ARG A 248 5.50 -16.72 -4.65
N GLU A 249 5.13 -16.65 -3.36
CA GLU A 249 3.74 -16.59 -2.93
C GLU A 249 3.25 -15.15 -2.72
N ASP A 250 4.15 -14.16 -2.72
CA ASP A 250 3.80 -12.74 -2.69
C ASP A 250 2.84 -12.44 -3.85
N ARG A 251 1.72 -11.80 -3.50
CA ARG A 251 0.64 -11.52 -4.44
C ARG A 251 1.15 -10.68 -5.62
N THR A 252 1.93 -9.63 -5.34
CA THR A 252 2.43 -8.76 -6.43
C THR A 252 3.37 -9.52 -7.37
N THR A 253 4.25 -10.36 -6.85
CA THR A 253 5.13 -11.22 -7.66
C THR A 253 4.33 -12.18 -8.53
N ARG A 254 3.38 -12.91 -7.94
CA ARG A 254 2.51 -13.83 -8.69
C ARG A 254 1.71 -13.13 -9.78
N ASP A 255 1.13 -11.99 -9.44
CA ASP A 255 0.29 -11.24 -10.36
C ASP A 255 1.14 -10.63 -11.51
N PHE A 256 2.39 -10.24 -11.25
CA PHE A 256 3.32 -9.80 -12.29
C PHE A 256 3.78 -10.97 -13.17
N ALA A 257 4.11 -12.13 -12.59
CA ALA A 257 4.48 -13.32 -13.35
C ALA A 257 3.33 -13.77 -14.28
N GLN A 258 2.11 -13.76 -13.75
CA GLN A 258 0.91 -14.03 -14.53
C GLN A 258 0.72 -13.04 -15.68
N LEU A 259 0.84 -11.73 -15.43
CA LEU A 259 0.72 -10.71 -16.46
C LEU A 259 1.81 -10.83 -17.53
N ALA A 260 3.04 -11.13 -17.12
CA ALA A 260 4.16 -11.35 -18.03
C ALA A 260 3.92 -12.55 -18.96
N ALA A 261 3.28 -13.62 -18.45
CA ALA A 261 3.07 -14.87 -19.17
C ALA A 261 4.37 -15.34 -19.86
N ALA A 262 5.48 -15.28 -19.11
CA ALA A 262 6.83 -15.32 -19.65
C ALA A 262 7.12 -16.61 -20.44
N ASP A 263 6.73 -17.77 -19.89
CA ASP A 263 6.93 -19.07 -20.54
C ASP A 263 6.13 -19.18 -21.84
N ALA A 264 4.85 -18.80 -21.82
CA ALA A 264 3.99 -18.83 -23.01
C ALA A 264 4.54 -17.91 -24.12
N ARG A 265 5.01 -16.69 -23.78
CA ARG A 265 5.67 -15.81 -24.75
C ARG A 265 6.98 -16.41 -25.27
N TYR A 266 7.74 -17.08 -24.42
CA TYR A 266 9.02 -17.67 -24.80
C TYR A 266 8.86 -18.85 -25.76
N GLN A 267 7.82 -19.67 -25.57
CA GLN A 267 7.48 -20.76 -26.47
C GLN A 267 6.99 -20.27 -27.85
N LEU A 268 6.51 -19.02 -27.94
CA LEU A 268 6.20 -18.38 -29.22
C LEU A 268 7.44 -17.93 -29.99
N CYS A 269 8.62 -17.84 -29.38
CA CYS A 269 9.86 -17.45 -30.07
C CYS A 269 10.40 -18.61 -30.94
N ASN A 270 10.68 -18.29 -32.20
CA ASN A 270 11.17 -19.23 -33.21
C ASN A 270 12.69 -19.17 -33.34
N THR A 271 13.32 -18.02 -33.04
CA THR A 271 14.77 -17.85 -33.13
C THR A 271 15.38 -17.48 -31.77
N ASP A 272 16.69 -17.66 -31.64
CA ASP A 272 17.40 -17.28 -30.43
C ASP A 272 17.46 -15.76 -30.26
N GLU A 273 17.49 -14.99 -31.34
CA GLU A 273 17.43 -13.51 -31.29
C GLU A 273 16.10 -13.04 -30.68
N GLU A 274 14.97 -13.66 -31.08
CA GLU A 274 13.66 -13.37 -30.50
C GLU A 274 13.63 -13.74 -29.02
N ARG A 275 14.20 -14.89 -28.63
CA ARG A 275 14.31 -15.31 -27.23
C ARG A 275 15.14 -14.32 -26.41
N GLN A 276 16.29 -13.89 -26.91
CA GLN A 276 17.14 -12.90 -26.24
C GLN A 276 16.43 -11.55 -26.12
N LYS A 277 15.70 -11.12 -27.16
CA LYS A 277 14.89 -9.90 -27.12
C LYS A 277 13.79 -9.99 -26.07
N LEU A 278 13.06 -11.10 -26.01
CA LEU A 278 12.03 -11.32 -25.00
C LEU A 278 12.60 -11.31 -23.58
N LYS A 279 13.75 -11.95 -23.35
CA LYS A 279 14.45 -11.92 -22.04
C LYS A 279 14.77 -10.48 -21.61
N ARG A 280 15.23 -9.62 -22.54
CA ARG A 280 15.43 -8.18 -22.26
C ARG A 280 14.13 -7.45 -21.96
N LEU A 281 13.05 -7.75 -22.69
CA LEU A 281 11.73 -7.17 -22.45
C LEU A 281 11.16 -7.58 -21.08
N LEU A 282 11.43 -8.80 -20.61
CA LEU A 282 11.06 -9.22 -19.25
C LEU A 282 11.75 -8.34 -18.20
N VAL A 283 13.08 -8.14 -18.30
CA VAL A 283 13.84 -7.25 -17.42
C VAL A 283 13.21 -5.85 -17.39
N LEU A 284 12.93 -5.28 -18.57
CA LEU A 284 12.32 -3.96 -18.70
C LEU A 284 10.93 -3.89 -18.05
N ASN A 285 10.05 -4.85 -18.34
CA ASN A 285 8.66 -4.82 -17.87
C ASN A 285 8.58 -4.93 -16.35
N PHE A 286 9.30 -5.88 -15.74
CA PHE A 286 9.33 -5.96 -14.27
C PHE A 286 9.90 -4.69 -13.64
N ALA A 287 10.91 -4.08 -14.26
CA ALA A 287 11.46 -2.80 -13.79
C ALA A 287 10.45 -1.66 -13.92
N VAL A 288 9.74 -1.52 -15.04
CA VAL A 288 8.67 -0.52 -15.22
C VAL A 288 7.60 -0.70 -14.15
N TRP A 289 7.13 -1.93 -13.96
CA TRP A 289 6.06 -2.25 -13.01
C TRP A 289 6.47 -2.01 -11.56
N ARG A 290 7.70 -2.35 -11.15
CA ARG A 290 8.22 -2.12 -9.79
C ARG A 290 8.64 -0.67 -9.53
N LEU A 291 9.42 -0.08 -10.42
CA LEU A 291 10.03 1.23 -10.23
C LEU A 291 9.00 2.35 -10.30
N ILE A 292 8.08 2.32 -11.27
CA ILE A 292 7.13 3.43 -11.49
C ILE A 292 5.90 3.27 -10.59
N GLY A 293 5.14 2.18 -10.76
CA GLY A 293 3.90 1.95 -10.02
C GLY A 293 4.13 1.22 -8.69
N GLY A 294 4.83 0.10 -8.72
CA GLY A 294 4.95 -0.85 -7.61
C GLY A 294 3.64 -1.58 -7.29
N THR A 295 2.63 -1.50 -8.19
CA THR A 295 1.31 -2.13 -8.02
C THR A 295 0.91 -2.90 -9.27
N LEU A 296 0.07 -3.90 -9.06
CA LEU A 296 -0.60 -4.62 -10.13
C LEU A 296 -1.52 -3.75 -10.98
N LEU A 297 -2.18 -2.77 -10.37
CA LEU A 297 -3.06 -1.85 -11.10
C LEU A 297 -2.29 -1.05 -12.15
N PHE A 298 -1.11 -0.55 -11.78
CA PHE A 298 -0.23 0.11 -12.74
C PHE A 298 0.27 -0.86 -13.81
N ALA A 299 0.72 -2.06 -13.43
CA ALA A 299 1.20 -3.05 -14.39
C ALA A 299 0.13 -3.43 -15.43
N ARG A 300 -1.13 -3.63 -15.02
CA ARG A 300 -2.26 -3.91 -15.92
C ARG A 300 -2.60 -2.74 -16.83
N ALA A 301 -2.56 -1.52 -16.30
CA ALA A 301 -2.89 -0.33 -17.08
C ALA A 301 -1.81 -0.04 -18.14
N VAL A 302 -0.54 -0.32 -17.84
CA VAL A 302 0.56 -0.22 -18.81
C VAL A 302 0.55 -1.40 -19.78
N GLY A 303 0.27 -2.62 -19.29
CA GLY A 303 0.39 -3.86 -20.04
C GLY A 303 1.84 -4.35 -20.12
N PHE A 304 2.07 -5.32 -21.01
CA PHE A 304 3.41 -5.78 -21.38
C PHE A 304 3.93 -4.93 -22.54
N LEU A 305 4.98 -4.16 -22.30
CA LEU A 305 5.66 -3.35 -23.31
C LEU A 305 6.48 -4.25 -24.22
N THR A 306 6.32 -4.07 -25.53
CA THR A 306 6.95 -4.90 -26.57
C THR A 306 8.18 -4.23 -27.19
N ASN A 307 8.45 -2.98 -26.80
CA ASN A 307 9.61 -2.19 -27.19
C ASN A 307 9.95 -1.17 -26.10
N TRP A 308 11.05 -0.43 -26.29
CA TRP A 308 11.40 0.71 -25.45
C TRP A 308 11.76 1.93 -26.30
N SER A 309 10.73 2.66 -26.73
CA SER A 309 10.82 3.91 -27.48
C SER A 309 10.05 5.04 -26.78
N ASP A 310 10.04 6.23 -27.38
CA ASP A 310 9.26 7.35 -26.85
C ASP A 310 7.74 7.06 -26.89
N VAL A 311 7.28 6.17 -27.77
CA VAL A 311 5.87 5.75 -27.83
C VAL A 311 5.45 5.04 -26.54
N GLU A 312 6.26 4.11 -26.03
CA GLU A 312 6.00 3.41 -24.77
C GLU A 312 6.13 4.34 -23.57
N LYS A 313 7.09 5.27 -23.58
CA LYS A 313 7.23 6.29 -22.53
C LYS A 313 5.99 7.19 -22.47
N ASP A 314 5.49 7.62 -23.61
CA ASP A 314 4.27 8.43 -23.69
C ASP A 314 3.03 7.63 -23.33
N HIS A 315 2.98 6.33 -23.65
CA HIS A 315 1.93 5.44 -23.16
C HIS A 315 1.86 5.42 -21.64
N ILE A 316 3.00 5.23 -20.95
CA ILE A 316 3.07 5.27 -19.49
C ILE A 316 2.56 6.62 -18.96
N ARG A 317 2.95 7.74 -19.58
CA ARG A 317 2.47 9.09 -19.19
C ARG A 317 0.97 9.25 -19.40
N ARG A 318 0.42 8.75 -20.51
CA ARG A 318 -1.02 8.77 -20.80
C ARG A 318 -1.80 7.98 -19.76
N VAL A 319 -1.35 6.77 -19.40
CA VAL A 319 -1.95 5.93 -18.35
C VAL A 319 -2.04 6.70 -17.03
N ILE A 320 -0.94 7.32 -16.59
CA ILE A 320 -0.91 8.08 -15.33
C ILE A 320 -1.79 9.34 -15.42
N THR A 321 -1.75 10.05 -16.53
CA THR A 321 -2.56 11.26 -16.77
C THR A 321 -4.06 10.95 -16.71
N GLN A 322 -4.48 9.85 -17.32
CA GLN A 322 -5.86 9.41 -17.29
C GLN A 322 -6.30 8.98 -15.89
N ALA A 323 -5.44 8.24 -15.18
CA ALA A 323 -5.72 7.88 -13.79
C ALA A 323 -5.84 9.13 -12.90
N PHE A 324 -5.08 10.18 -13.18
CA PHE A 324 -5.24 11.46 -12.49
C PHE A 324 -6.57 12.13 -12.82
N ARG A 325 -6.93 12.25 -14.12
CA ARG A 325 -8.19 12.86 -14.56
C ARG A 325 -9.43 12.18 -13.97
N SER A 326 -9.34 10.88 -13.71
CA SER A 326 -10.39 10.09 -13.10
C SER A 326 -10.35 10.03 -11.57
N GLY A 327 -9.37 10.69 -10.92
CA GLY A 327 -9.21 10.67 -9.46
C GLY A 327 -8.70 9.33 -8.91
N THR A 328 -8.12 8.47 -9.74
CA THR A 328 -7.63 7.13 -9.39
C THR A 328 -6.11 7.02 -9.31
N ALA A 329 -5.33 8.05 -9.68
CA ALA A 329 -3.86 8.00 -9.76
C ALA A 329 -3.18 7.42 -8.50
N ALA A 330 -3.67 7.74 -7.30
CA ALA A 330 -3.08 7.24 -6.06
C ALA A 330 -3.12 5.70 -5.90
N SER A 331 -4.03 5.01 -6.60
CA SER A 331 -4.12 3.54 -6.57
C SER A 331 -3.09 2.87 -7.49
N LEU A 332 -2.57 3.58 -8.49
CA LEU A 332 -1.50 3.08 -9.35
C LEU A 332 -0.16 2.98 -8.61
N PHE A 333 0.03 3.77 -7.56
CA PHE A 333 1.30 3.88 -6.88
C PHE A 333 1.29 3.19 -5.52
N SER A 334 2.25 2.29 -5.35
CA SER A 334 2.46 1.58 -4.10
C SER A 334 3.01 2.54 -3.07
N ASP A 335 2.66 2.30 -1.82
CA ASP A 335 3.36 2.91 -0.71
C ASP A 335 4.60 2.09 -0.29
N ALA A 336 4.80 0.87 -0.83
CA ALA A 336 5.87 -0.06 -0.44
C ALA A 336 7.27 0.46 -0.72
N TYR A 337 7.44 1.18 -1.82
CA TYR A 337 8.70 1.73 -2.22
C TYR A 337 8.71 3.24 -1.95
N GLU A 338 9.80 3.77 -1.40
CA GLU A 338 9.90 5.20 -1.09
C GLU A 338 9.62 6.06 -2.32
N ALA A 339 10.17 5.68 -3.49
CA ALA A 339 9.97 6.43 -4.71
C ALA A 339 8.54 6.38 -5.24
N THR A 340 7.81 5.26 -5.10
CA THR A 340 6.40 5.19 -5.51
C THR A 340 5.51 5.92 -4.49
N GLN A 341 5.85 5.86 -3.20
CA GLN A 341 5.15 6.56 -2.13
C GLN A 341 5.21 8.08 -2.29
N LYS A 342 6.36 8.63 -2.69
CA LYS A 342 6.51 10.07 -2.94
C LYS A 342 5.62 10.53 -4.10
N ILE A 343 5.58 9.77 -5.20
CA ILE A 343 4.68 10.04 -6.33
C ILE A 343 3.22 9.97 -5.88
N ARG A 344 2.84 8.91 -5.15
CA ARG A 344 1.48 8.75 -4.59
C ARG A 344 1.06 9.94 -3.75
N LYS A 345 1.93 10.40 -2.83
CA LYS A 345 1.68 11.57 -1.97
C LYS A 345 1.53 12.86 -2.80
N ALA A 346 2.30 12.99 -3.88
CA ALA A 346 2.22 14.13 -4.78
C ALA A 346 0.90 14.16 -5.57
N PHE A 347 0.31 12.99 -5.87
CA PHE A 347 -1.05 12.83 -6.40
C PHE A 347 -2.17 12.90 -5.33
N GLY A 348 -1.88 13.46 -4.15
CA GLY A 348 -2.89 13.67 -3.10
C GLY A 348 -3.99 14.67 -3.48
N PRO A 349 -4.95 14.96 -2.58
CA PRO A 349 -6.13 15.81 -2.86
C PRO A 349 -5.83 17.22 -3.41
N ASN A 350 -4.62 17.72 -3.20
CA ASN A 350 -4.18 19.05 -3.64
C ASN A 350 -3.32 19.01 -4.92
N CYS A 351 -3.33 17.89 -5.65
CA CYS A 351 -2.61 17.73 -6.91
C CYS A 351 -3.42 18.43 -8.02
N ASP A 352 -2.84 19.47 -8.62
CA ASP A 352 -3.40 20.22 -9.75
C ASP A 352 -2.69 19.79 -11.05
N ALA A 353 -3.23 20.22 -12.20
CA ALA A 353 -2.69 19.85 -13.52
C ALA A 353 -1.21 20.25 -13.70
N GLU A 354 -0.78 21.37 -13.11
CA GLU A 354 0.61 21.83 -13.16
C GLU A 354 1.55 20.93 -12.35
N LYS A 355 1.15 20.49 -11.14
CA LYS A 355 1.90 19.50 -10.37
C LYS A 355 2.00 18.18 -11.11
N VAL A 356 0.92 17.74 -11.78
CA VAL A 356 0.97 16.52 -12.61
C VAL A 356 1.95 16.68 -13.75
N LYS A 357 1.92 17.80 -14.48
CA LYS A 357 2.90 18.11 -15.52
C LYS A 357 4.34 18.12 -14.98
N GLY A 358 4.54 18.70 -13.80
CA GLY A 358 5.81 18.67 -13.06
C GLY A 358 6.28 17.25 -12.72
N LEU A 359 5.38 16.36 -12.27
CA LEU A 359 5.69 14.96 -11.97
C LEU A 359 5.97 14.13 -13.22
N LEU A 360 5.26 14.39 -14.32
CA LEU A 360 5.34 13.62 -15.57
C LEU A 360 6.52 14.01 -16.45
N TYR A 361 6.88 15.30 -16.46
CA TYR A 361 7.86 15.87 -17.39
C TYR A 361 9.02 16.59 -16.69
N ASN A 362 9.03 16.65 -15.35
CA ASN A 362 10.02 17.41 -14.57
C ASN A 362 10.08 18.90 -14.96
N GLN A 363 8.92 19.52 -15.26
CA GLN A 363 8.79 20.91 -15.73
C GLN A 363 8.35 21.91 -14.63
N GLY A 364 8.45 21.54 -13.35
CA GLY A 364 8.02 22.40 -12.25
C GLY A 364 9.02 23.50 -11.86
N PRO A 365 8.66 24.46 -10.99
CA PRO A 365 9.57 25.51 -10.49
C PRO A 365 10.75 24.99 -9.65
N LYS A 366 10.74 23.69 -9.30
CA LYS A 366 11.85 22.94 -8.69
C LYS A 366 12.38 21.85 -9.63
N ALA A 367 12.14 21.98 -10.94
CA ALA A 367 12.77 21.12 -11.94
C ALA A 367 14.26 21.08 -11.63
N VAL A 368 14.74 19.87 -11.34
CA VAL A 368 16.12 19.72 -10.92
C VAL A 368 16.96 19.83 -12.18
N GLU A 369 17.46 21.04 -12.45
CA GLU A 369 18.45 21.28 -13.49
C GLU A 369 19.70 20.47 -13.16
N ASN A 370 19.82 19.25 -13.68
CA ASN A 370 21.03 18.43 -13.82
C ASN A 370 21.99 18.29 -12.62
N ARG A 371 21.64 18.76 -11.42
CA ARG A 371 22.56 18.90 -10.27
C ARG A 371 22.34 17.88 -9.17
N GLU A 372 21.14 17.30 -9.03
CA GLU A 372 20.87 16.22 -8.06
C GLU A 372 20.08 15.07 -8.72
N PRO A 373 20.78 14.05 -9.26
CA PRO A 373 20.15 12.87 -9.87
C PRO A 373 19.12 12.22 -8.95
N THR A 374 19.40 12.18 -7.65
CA THR A 374 18.54 11.63 -6.59
C THR A 374 17.15 12.25 -6.53
N LEU A 375 17.01 13.56 -6.78
CA LEU A 375 15.69 14.21 -6.76
C LEU A 375 14.91 13.95 -8.06
N THR A 376 15.59 13.81 -9.20
CA THR A 376 14.93 13.49 -10.48
C THR A 376 14.28 12.10 -10.47
N TYR A 377 14.86 11.12 -9.76
CA TYR A 377 14.32 9.76 -9.66
C TYR A 377 12.97 9.66 -8.91
N PHE A 378 12.53 10.75 -8.27
CA PHE A 378 11.19 10.82 -7.66
C PHE A 378 10.11 11.34 -8.61
N THR A 379 10.46 11.67 -9.86
CA THR A 379 9.51 12.02 -10.93
C THR A 379 9.31 10.84 -11.89
N VAL A 380 8.21 10.82 -12.63
CA VAL A 380 8.01 9.82 -13.70
C VAL A 380 9.06 10.02 -14.79
N HIS A 381 9.34 11.27 -15.18
CA HIS A 381 10.38 11.58 -16.17
C HIS A 381 11.75 11.02 -15.78
N GLY A 382 12.23 11.27 -14.57
CA GLY A 382 13.53 10.76 -14.12
C GLY A 382 13.56 9.23 -14.00
N LYS A 383 12.43 8.58 -13.67
CA LYS A 383 12.32 7.12 -13.71
C LYS A 383 12.39 6.57 -15.14
N LEU A 384 11.77 7.25 -16.12
CA LEU A 384 11.88 6.86 -17.53
C LEU A 384 13.32 6.99 -18.04
N ARG A 385 14.06 8.03 -17.63
CA ARG A 385 15.50 8.16 -17.93
C ARG A 385 16.33 7.02 -17.33
N LEU A 386 16.01 6.62 -16.10
CA LEU A 386 16.68 5.48 -15.48
C LEU A 386 16.36 4.16 -16.20
N LEU A 387 15.15 4.02 -16.72
CA LEU A 387 14.76 2.88 -17.56
C LEU A 387 15.45 2.90 -18.94
N ASP A 388 15.80 4.08 -19.48
CA ASP A 388 16.67 4.17 -20.67
C ASP A 388 18.05 3.55 -20.38
N GLU A 389 18.65 3.88 -19.23
CA GLU A 389 19.92 3.27 -18.81
C GLU A 389 19.78 1.77 -18.56
N LEU A 390 18.69 1.33 -17.93
CA LEU A 390 18.38 -0.09 -17.75
C LEU A 390 18.25 -0.83 -19.08
N TRP A 391 17.58 -0.24 -20.07
CA TRP A 391 17.40 -0.88 -21.37
C TRP A 391 18.73 -1.13 -22.09
N LEU A 392 19.70 -0.24 -21.92
CA LEU A 392 21.07 -0.40 -22.43
C LEU A 392 21.83 -1.53 -21.72
N VAL A 393 21.59 -1.73 -20.42
CA VAL A 393 22.25 -2.77 -19.59
C VAL A 393 21.48 -4.09 -19.59
N ALA A 394 20.22 -4.13 -20.06
CA ALA A 394 19.40 -5.35 -20.08
C ALA A 394 20.07 -6.56 -20.77
N PRO A 395 20.84 -6.42 -21.87
CA PRO A 395 21.64 -7.54 -22.41
C PRO A 395 22.63 -8.11 -21.39
N ASP A 396 23.34 -7.26 -20.64
CA ASP A 396 24.29 -7.68 -19.60
C ASP A 396 23.55 -8.40 -18.46
N VAL A 397 22.34 -7.95 -18.11
CA VAL A 397 21.48 -8.62 -17.10
C VAL A 397 21.12 -10.03 -17.55
N VAL A 398 20.71 -10.19 -18.81
CA VAL A 398 20.39 -11.50 -19.39
C VAL A 398 21.62 -12.40 -19.48
N ALA A 399 22.77 -11.85 -19.89
CA ALA A 399 24.04 -12.58 -19.93
C ALA A 399 24.49 -13.03 -18.53
N ALA A 400 24.30 -12.19 -17.51
CA ALA A 400 24.61 -12.54 -16.13
C ALA A 400 23.69 -13.62 -15.54
N ALA A 401 22.50 -13.82 -16.15
CA ALA A 401 21.59 -14.90 -15.80
C ALA A 401 21.94 -16.23 -16.50
N ALA A 402 22.93 -16.27 -17.38
CA ALA A 402 23.35 -17.51 -18.04
C ALA A 402 23.87 -18.54 -17.01
N PRO A 403 23.68 -19.85 -17.26
CA PRO A 403 24.25 -20.87 -16.39
C PRO A 403 25.79 -20.81 -16.44
N ASP A 404 26.42 -21.17 -15.33
CA ASP A 404 27.87 -21.37 -15.25
C ASP A 404 28.31 -22.69 -15.90
N GLN A 405 29.59 -23.04 -15.77
CA GLN A 405 30.15 -24.29 -16.32
C GLN A 405 29.52 -25.56 -15.74
N THR A 406 28.84 -25.47 -14.58
CA THR A 406 28.13 -26.58 -13.94
C THR A 406 26.66 -26.68 -14.38
N GLY A 407 26.21 -25.78 -15.25
CA GLY A 407 24.80 -25.67 -15.64
C GLY A 407 23.93 -24.97 -14.59
N LYS A 408 24.52 -24.38 -13.55
CA LYS A 408 23.80 -23.70 -12.47
C LYS A 408 23.78 -22.19 -12.68
N HIS A 409 22.67 -21.58 -12.30
CA HIS A 409 22.50 -20.14 -12.39
C HIS A 409 22.83 -19.46 -11.06
N HIS A 410 23.22 -18.18 -11.13
CA HIS A 410 23.53 -17.37 -9.94
C HIS A 410 22.83 -16.02 -10.02
N TRP A 411 21.78 -15.83 -9.21
CA TRP A 411 21.00 -14.59 -9.27
C TRP A 411 21.73 -13.40 -8.67
N GLN A 412 22.77 -13.63 -7.86
CA GLN A 412 23.70 -12.59 -7.43
C GLN A 412 24.33 -11.84 -8.61
N LYS A 413 24.71 -12.56 -9.68
CA LYS A 413 25.32 -11.94 -10.87
C LYS A 413 24.35 -10.94 -11.52
N VAL A 414 23.09 -11.34 -11.66
CA VAL A 414 21.99 -10.49 -12.16
C VAL A 414 21.77 -9.27 -11.26
N ALA A 415 21.68 -9.47 -9.94
CA ALA A 415 21.47 -8.38 -8.99
C ALA A 415 22.63 -7.37 -9.03
N ASN A 416 23.88 -7.84 -9.14
CA ASN A 416 25.07 -6.98 -9.21
C ASN A 416 25.11 -6.13 -10.48
N VAL A 417 24.73 -6.70 -11.63
CA VAL A 417 24.61 -5.94 -12.89
C VAL A 417 23.54 -4.86 -12.76
N LEU A 418 22.35 -5.20 -12.24
CA LEU A 418 21.31 -4.21 -11.96
C LEU A 418 21.80 -3.12 -11.00
N GLY A 419 22.57 -3.51 -9.97
CA GLY A 419 23.19 -2.61 -9.00
C GLY A 419 24.11 -1.55 -9.62
N GLN A 420 24.62 -1.75 -10.84
CA GLN A 420 25.43 -0.72 -11.51
C GLN A 420 24.66 0.55 -11.83
N LEU A 421 23.34 0.45 -12.00
CA LEU A 421 22.52 1.60 -12.32
C LEU A 421 22.33 2.51 -11.10
N PRO A 422 22.21 3.83 -11.28
CA PRO A 422 21.76 4.74 -10.23
C PRO A 422 20.46 4.23 -9.58
N TYR A 423 20.29 4.41 -8.28
CA TYR A 423 19.12 3.96 -7.50
C TYR A 423 18.97 2.44 -7.32
N PHE A 424 19.39 1.63 -8.30
CA PHE A 424 19.43 0.17 -8.20
C PHE A 424 20.64 -0.33 -7.42
N GLY A 425 21.71 0.45 -7.32
CA GLY A 425 22.81 0.21 -6.40
C GLY A 425 23.14 1.39 -5.50
N ARG A 426 23.94 1.11 -4.47
CA ARG A 426 24.51 2.11 -3.55
C ARG A 426 26.00 1.87 -3.41
N ASP A 427 26.77 2.94 -3.27
CA ASP A 427 28.19 2.82 -3.00
C ASP A 427 28.41 2.55 -1.52
N GLU A 428 29.12 1.47 -1.20
CA GLU A 428 29.43 0.99 0.15
C GLU A 428 30.86 0.46 0.10
N ASN A 429 31.78 1.11 0.83
CA ASN A 429 33.21 0.78 0.82
C ASN A 429 33.85 0.73 -0.59
N ASN A 430 33.53 1.69 -1.45
CA ASN A 430 33.96 1.76 -2.86
C ASN A 430 33.47 0.59 -3.74
N LEU A 431 32.58 -0.25 -3.22
CA LEU A 431 31.86 -1.27 -3.97
C LEU A 431 30.43 -0.82 -4.19
N ARG A 432 29.86 -1.21 -5.33
CA ARG A 432 28.49 -0.86 -5.66
C ARG A 432 27.57 -2.04 -5.39
N GLU A 433 26.89 -1.96 -4.26
CA GLU A 433 26.02 -3.02 -3.75
C GLU A 433 24.59 -2.89 -4.29
N PRO A 434 23.92 -4.00 -4.66
CA PRO A 434 22.54 -3.95 -5.13
C PRO A 434 21.59 -3.49 -4.01
N THR A 435 20.67 -2.59 -4.36
CA THR A 435 19.61 -2.13 -3.46
C THR A 435 18.41 -3.08 -3.47
N PHE A 436 17.45 -2.78 -2.61
CA PHE A 436 16.16 -3.48 -2.55
C PHE A 436 15.43 -3.54 -3.90
N LEU A 437 15.52 -2.51 -4.77
CA LEU A 437 14.82 -2.56 -6.05
C LEU A 437 15.47 -3.54 -7.03
N ALA A 438 16.81 -3.55 -7.11
CA ALA A 438 17.54 -4.53 -7.93
C ALA A 438 17.19 -5.96 -7.51
N LYS A 439 17.16 -6.20 -6.19
CA LYS A 439 16.72 -7.47 -5.60
C LYS A 439 15.33 -7.88 -6.05
N GLU A 440 14.35 -6.98 -5.95
CA GLU A 440 12.95 -7.28 -6.27
C GLU A 440 12.78 -7.66 -7.75
N ILE A 441 13.49 -6.99 -8.65
CA ILE A 441 13.47 -7.30 -10.09
C ILE A 441 14.17 -8.63 -10.35
N ALA A 442 15.35 -8.86 -9.77
CA ALA A 442 16.04 -10.15 -9.93
C ALA A 442 15.20 -11.31 -9.40
N GLN A 443 14.48 -11.13 -8.29
CA GLN A 443 13.55 -12.11 -7.73
C GLN A 443 12.34 -12.37 -8.62
N ASP A 444 11.78 -11.33 -9.25
CA ASP A 444 10.67 -11.49 -10.21
C ASP A 444 11.11 -12.24 -11.48
N LEU A 445 12.40 -12.19 -11.83
CA LEU A 445 12.97 -12.88 -12.99
C LEU A 445 13.26 -14.37 -12.76
N LEU A 446 13.43 -14.82 -11.50
CA LEU A 446 13.78 -16.21 -11.15
C LEU A 446 12.81 -17.24 -11.71
N ASP A 447 11.52 -16.88 -11.78
CA ASP A 447 10.45 -17.76 -12.24
C ASP A 447 10.10 -17.48 -13.71
N THR A 448 11.10 -17.08 -14.51
CA THR A 448 10.95 -16.76 -15.95
C THR A 448 12.09 -17.36 -16.78
N PRO A 449 11.95 -17.44 -18.11
CA PRO A 449 12.99 -17.95 -19.00
C PRO A 449 14.32 -17.17 -19.00
N VAL A 450 14.42 -16.04 -18.29
CA VAL A 450 15.71 -15.39 -18.03
C VAL A 450 16.63 -16.33 -17.24
N PHE A 451 16.10 -17.03 -16.24
CA PHE A 451 16.76 -18.15 -15.55
C PHE A 451 16.22 -19.46 -16.12
N CYS A 452 16.95 -20.07 -17.07
CA CYS A 452 16.53 -21.34 -17.67
C CYS A 452 16.40 -22.44 -16.59
N GLY A 453 15.29 -23.19 -16.59
CA GLY A 453 14.98 -24.13 -15.50
C GLY A 453 14.38 -23.49 -14.25
N GLY A 454 14.16 -22.18 -14.27
CA GLY A 454 13.51 -21.42 -13.20
C GLY A 454 14.29 -21.41 -11.89
N ARG A 455 13.60 -21.18 -10.79
CA ARG A 455 14.17 -21.06 -9.44
C ARG A 455 14.98 -22.30 -9.01
N GLU A 456 14.59 -23.50 -9.44
CA GLU A 456 15.28 -24.75 -9.06
C GLU A 456 16.70 -24.88 -9.65
N SER A 457 17.01 -24.14 -10.72
CA SER A 457 18.33 -24.14 -11.34
C SER A 457 19.30 -23.13 -10.72
N VAL A 458 18.84 -22.30 -9.77
CA VAL A 458 19.61 -21.21 -9.16
C VAL A 458 20.30 -21.67 -7.88
N ALA A 459 21.63 -21.71 -7.88
CA ALA A 459 22.44 -22.31 -6.81
C ALA A 459 22.56 -21.43 -5.55
N ASP A 460 22.49 -20.11 -5.70
CA ASP A 460 22.78 -19.13 -4.66
C ASP A 460 21.53 -18.59 -3.94
N LEU A 461 20.36 -19.24 -4.07
CA LEU A 461 19.13 -18.86 -3.36
C LEU A 461 19.25 -18.90 -1.83
N ARG A 462 20.12 -19.78 -1.32
CA ARG A 462 20.38 -19.95 0.12
C ARG A 462 21.63 -19.20 0.60
N SER A 463 22.48 -18.75 -0.32
CA SER A 463 23.73 -18.07 0.04
C SER A 463 23.68 -16.57 -0.24
N PHE A 464 22.85 -16.05 -1.13
CA PHE A 464 22.84 -14.62 -1.44
C PHE A 464 21.45 -14.02 -1.34
N SER A 465 21.36 -12.83 -0.73
CA SER A 465 20.21 -11.93 -0.77
C SER A 465 20.61 -10.57 -0.17
N PRO A 466 20.57 -9.45 -0.91
CA PRO A 466 20.88 -8.14 -0.34
C PRO A 466 19.81 -7.74 0.69
N ALA A 467 20.26 -7.28 1.85
CA ALA A 467 19.40 -6.91 2.96
C ALA A 467 18.79 -5.51 2.74
N GLY A 468 17.46 -5.45 2.64
CA GLY A 468 16.74 -4.17 2.62
C GLY A 468 16.86 -3.41 3.95
N PRO A 469 16.53 -2.10 4.00
CA PRO A 469 16.63 -1.29 5.22
C PRO A 469 15.90 -1.88 6.44
N GLY A 470 14.70 -2.45 6.23
CA GLY A 470 13.93 -3.11 7.30
C GLY A 470 14.62 -4.36 7.85
N ALA A 471 15.28 -5.15 6.99
CA ALA A 471 15.98 -6.35 7.41
C ALA A 471 17.26 -6.02 8.19
N LEU A 472 18.00 -4.99 7.77
CA LEU A 472 19.18 -4.52 8.50
C LEU A 472 18.82 -4.07 9.93
N LEU A 473 17.70 -3.37 10.09
CA LEU A 473 17.17 -3.04 11.42
C LEU A 473 16.67 -4.28 12.18
N GLY A 474 16.08 -5.25 11.48
CA GLY A 474 15.72 -6.55 12.06
C GLY A 474 16.93 -7.30 12.61
N LEU A 475 18.06 -7.29 11.88
CA LEU A 475 19.32 -7.86 12.34
C LEU A 475 19.85 -7.16 13.58
N MET A 476 19.80 -5.82 13.64
CA MET A 476 20.18 -5.10 14.86
C MET A 476 19.38 -5.56 16.08
N LEU A 477 18.08 -5.79 15.91
CA LEU A 477 17.22 -6.28 16.99
C LEU A 477 17.55 -7.73 17.37
N LEU A 478 17.78 -8.60 16.38
CA LEU A 478 18.03 -10.02 16.62
C LEU A 478 19.40 -10.27 17.28
N TYR A 479 20.41 -9.51 16.88
CA TYR A 479 21.80 -9.65 17.31
C TYR A 479 22.25 -8.62 18.37
N ASP A 480 21.36 -7.75 18.84
CA ASP A 480 21.70 -6.63 19.74
C ASP A 480 22.83 -5.72 19.22
N LEU A 481 22.87 -5.52 17.89
CA LEU A 481 23.89 -4.67 17.28
C LEU A 481 23.63 -3.21 17.64
N LYS A 482 24.68 -2.52 18.09
CA LYS A 482 24.63 -1.09 18.41
C LYS A 482 24.49 -0.23 17.15
N GLU A 483 25.05 -0.70 16.05
CA GLU A 483 25.07 -0.01 14.76
C GLU A 483 24.41 -0.87 13.69
N ARG A 484 23.97 -0.20 12.62
CA ARG A 484 23.34 -0.87 11.49
C ARG A 484 24.42 -1.61 10.70
N PRO A 485 24.30 -2.93 10.49
CA PRO A 485 25.30 -3.67 9.73
C PRO A 485 25.33 -3.22 8.27
N GLU A 486 26.51 -3.36 7.68
CA GLU A 486 26.75 -3.21 6.23
C GLU A 486 26.22 -4.44 5.47
N GLN A 487 26.09 -4.37 4.13
CA GLN A 487 25.62 -5.54 3.33
C GLN A 487 26.53 -6.76 3.52
N ARG A 488 27.85 -6.54 3.51
CA ARG A 488 28.85 -7.59 3.65
C ARG A 488 28.77 -8.33 5.00
N GLU A 489 28.27 -7.65 6.04
CA GLU A 489 28.06 -8.22 7.38
C GLU A 489 26.67 -8.86 7.47
N ALA A 490 25.67 -8.24 6.83
CA ALA A 490 24.29 -8.68 6.90
C ALA A 490 24.05 -10.05 6.24
N VAL A 491 24.71 -10.34 5.12
CA VAL A 491 24.53 -11.62 4.41
C VAL A 491 24.99 -12.82 5.26
N PRO A 492 26.22 -12.84 5.83
CA PRO A 492 26.64 -13.87 6.79
C PRO A 492 25.71 -14.02 7.99
N LEU A 493 25.22 -12.92 8.57
CA LEU A 493 24.28 -12.95 9.70
C LEU A 493 22.93 -13.56 9.32
N MET A 494 22.44 -13.32 8.10
CA MET A 494 21.22 -13.95 7.60
C MET A 494 21.40 -15.44 7.32
N ARG A 495 22.60 -15.86 6.87
CA ARG A 495 22.92 -17.28 6.64
C ARG A 495 22.94 -18.06 7.96
N ALA A 496 23.55 -17.49 9.00
CA ALA A 496 23.52 -18.07 10.34
C ALA A 496 22.08 -18.29 10.83
N ILE A 497 21.17 -17.32 10.61
CA ILE A 497 19.74 -17.52 10.91
C ILE A 497 19.13 -18.63 10.05
N LEU A 498 19.46 -18.72 8.76
CA LEU A 498 18.94 -19.74 7.86
C LEU A 498 19.38 -21.17 8.23
N GLU A 499 20.59 -21.35 8.77
CA GLU A 499 21.11 -22.65 9.22
C GLU A 499 20.31 -23.20 10.40
N GLU A 500 19.84 -22.31 11.28
CA GLU A 500 18.93 -22.63 12.38
C GLU A 500 17.55 -23.14 11.92
N ALA A 501 17.22 -23.05 10.62
CA ALA A 501 15.98 -23.57 10.07
C ALA A 501 15.83 -25.07 10.32
N SER A 502 16.93 -25.83 10.29
CA SER A 502 16.92 -27.28 10.57
C SER A 502 16.37 -27.62 11.96
N LYS A 503 16.54 -26.70 12.92
CA LYS A 503 16.10 -26.85 14.31
C LYS A 503 14.68 -26.32 14.53
N TYR A 504 14.33 -25.18 13.93
CA TYR A 504 13.12 -24.43 14.30
C TYR A 504 12.05 -24.31 13.22
N TRP A 505 12.34 -24.63 11.95
CA TRP A 505 11.33 -24.56 10.88
C TRP A 505 10.41 -25.78 10.93
N GLN A 506 9.12 -25.55 11.22
CA GLN A 506 8.12 -26.60 11.45
C GLN A 506 7.35 -26.98 10.18
N HIS A 507 7.74 -26.45 9.03
CA HIS A 507 7.01 -26.59 7.78
C HIS A 507 7.90 -27.08 6.61
N PRO A 508 8.63 -28.20 6.77
CA PRO A 508 9.52 -28.71 5.74
C PRO A 508 8.78 -29.09 4.44
N GLU A 509 7.51 -29.47 4.53
CA GLU A 509 6.64 -29.80 3.39
C GLU A 509 6.34 -28.60 2.48
N SER A 510 6.52 -27.36 2.98
CA SER A 510 6.43 -26.18 2.14
C SER A 510 7.65 -26.02 1.22
N GLY A 511 8.71 -26.80 1.44
CA GLY A 511 10.01 -26.74 0.80
C GLY A 511 11.08 -26.08 1.68
N PRO A 512 12.36 -26.09 1.26
CA PRO A 512 13.42 -25.38 1.96
C PRO A 512 13.15 -23.87 1.96
N LEU A 513 13.65 -23.17 2.98
CA LEU A 513 13.70 -21.71 3.03
C LEU A 513 14.84 -21.17 2.17
N GLU A 514 14.64 -20.00 1.58
CA GLU A 514 15.67 -19.23 0.89
C GLU A 514 16.21 -18.12 1.79
N LEU A 515 17.40 -17.58 1.47
CA LEU A 515 17.94 -16.45 2.22
C LEU A 515 17.06 -15.19 2.09
N HIS A 516 16.36 -15.05 0.97
CA HIS A 516 15.34 -14.02 0.79
C HIS A 516 14.20 -14.14 1.82
N ASP A 517 13.76 -15.35 2.16
CA ASP A 517 12.66 -15.54 3.12
C ASP A 517 13.08 -15.05 4.51
N ILE A 518 14.34 -15.28 4.89
CA ILE A 518 14.94 -14.74 6.12
C ILE A 518 14.97 -13.21 6.07
N GLN A 519 15.46 -12.63 4.98
CA GLN A 519 15.49 -11.18 4.78
C GLN A 519 14.09 -10.56 4.90
N PHE A 520 13.08 -11.20 4.29
CA PHE A 520 11.71 -10.74 4.33
C PHE A 520 11.12 -10.83 5.74
N MET A 521 11.41 -11.92 6.47
CA MET A 521 10.98 -12.10 7.85
C MET A 521 11.63 -11.08 8.79
N LEU A 522 12.91 -10.75 8.60
CA LEU A 522 13.59 -9.71 9.39
C LEU A 522 12.92 -8.34 9.26
N CYS A 523 12.41 -8.00 8.07
CA CYS A 523 11.60 -6.79 7.88
C CYS A 523 10.29 -6.82 8.71
N GLU A 524 9.64 -7.98 8.82
CA GLU A 524 8.41 -8.12 9.62
C GLU A 524 8.69 -8.12 11.12
N VAL A 525 9.79 -8.73 11.55
CA VAL A 525 10.25 -8.65 12.95
C VAL A 525 10.50 -7.20 13.35
N GLN A 526 11.19 -6.43 12.52
CA GLN A 526 11.39 -4.99 12.77
C GLN A 526 10.05 -4.25 12.95
N LYS A 527 9.06 -4.54 12.10
CA LYS A 527 7.72 -3.92 12.22
C LYS A 527 7.02 -4.32 13.51
N LEU A 528 7.07 -5.59 13.89
CA LEU A 528 6.50 -6.09 15.15
C LEU A 528 7.07 -5.32 16.34
N PHE A 529 8.40 -5.25 16.47
CA PHE A 529 9.06 -4.56 17.58
C PHE A 529 8.77 -3.05 17.62
N HIS A 530 8.69 -2.39 16.46
CA HIS A 530 8.39 -0.95 16.39
C HIS A 530 6.89 -0.64 16.52
N SER A 531 6.00 -1.59 16.20
CA SER A 531 4.54 -1.41 16.25
C SER A 531 4.00 -1.16 17.65
N HIS A 532 4.68 -1.64 18.68
CA HIS A 532 4.36 -1.33 20.08
C HIS A 532 4.42 0.19 20.36
N ASN A 533 5.23 0.94 19.59
CA ASN A 533 5.34 2.39 19.70
C ASN A 533 4.54 3.14 18.61
N ALA A 534 4.18 2.48 17.51
CA ALA A 534 3.54 3.09 16.35
C ALA A 534 2.17 2.47 16.05
N GLN A 535 1.19 2.69 16.94
CA GLN A 535 -0.18 2.20 16.78
C GLN A 535 -0.91 2.66 15.49
N ASN A 536 -0.34 3.61 14.72
CA ASN A 536 -1.08 4.36 13.69
C ASN A 536 -0.60 4.21 12.23
N SER A 537 0.49 3.48 11.92
CA SER A 537 1.14 3.59 10.59
C SER A 537 1.30 2.31 9.77
N LEU A 538 0.85 1.15 10.24
CA LEU A 538 1.03 -0.11 9.51
C LEU A 538 -0.17 -0.39 8.59
N ARG A 539 0.12 -1.00 7.43
CA ARG A 539 -0.84 -1.15 6.32
C ARG A 539 -1.84 -2.26 6.61
N CYS A 540 -3.11 -2.02 6.28
CA CYS A 540 -4.09 -3.09 6.20
C CYS A 540 -3.99 -3.78 4.84
N TYR A 541 -3.30 -4.92 4.77
CA TYR A 541 -3.24 -5.76 3.56
C TYR A 541 -4.54 -6.56 3.30
N GLY A 542 -5.48 -6.52 4.25
CA GLY A 542 -6.68 -7.35 4.21
C GLY A 542 -7.78 -6.84 3.29
N VAL A 543 -7.71 -5.60 2.80
CA VAL A 543 -8.72 -5.07 1.88
C VAL A 543 -8.17 -5.30 0.48
N PRO A 544 -8.83 -6.12 -0.36
CA PRO A 544 -8.63 -6.01 -1.78
C PRO A 544 -8.95 -4.54 -2.08
N VAL A 545 -7.93 -3.69 -2.30
CA VAL A 545 -8.18 -2.42 -2.99
C VAL A 545 -8.89 -2.87 -4.23
N SER A 546 -10.17 -2.54 -4.31
CA SER A 546 -11.05 -3.01 -5.37
C SER A 546 -10.34 -2.70 -6.67
N VAL A 547 -9.75 -3.73 -7.28
CA VAL A 547 -9.13 -3.62 -8.59
C VAL A 547 -10.16 -3.07 -9.58
N MET A 548 -11.43 -3.32 -9.27
CA MET A 548 -12.62 -2.90 -9.98
C MET A 548 -12.86 -1.37 -9.93
N THR A 549 -12.53 -0.65 -8.84
CA THR A 549 -12.71 0.83 -8.81
C THR A 549 -11.75 1.57 -9.72
N ALA A 550 -10.51 1.07 -9.86
CA ALA A 550 -9.55 1.63 -10.81
C ALA A 550 -9.93 1.29 -12.26
N PHE A 551 -10.55 0.13 -12.47
CA PHE A 551 -10.99 -0.32 -13.78
C PHE A 551 -12.10 0.56 -14.37
N ASP A 552 -12.99 1.14 -13.56
CA ASP A 552 -14.04 2.00 -14.10
C ASP A 552 -13.50 3.21 -14.88
N ALA A 553 -12.31 3.68 -14.49
CA ALA A 553 -11.62 4.81 -15.09
C ALA A 553 -10.64 4.43 -16.21
N SER A 554 -9.90 3.33 -16.07
CA SER A 554 -8.85 2.91 -17.02
C SER A 554 -9.28 1.80 -17.97
N GLY A 555 -10.31 1.02 -17.60
CA GLY A 555 -10.80 -0.10 -18.38
C GLY A 555 -11.32 0.31 -19.74
N ALA A 556 -11.92 1.49 -19.86
CA ALA A 556 -12.38 2.03 -21.14
C ALA A 556 -11.24 2.37 -22.13
N THR A 557 -9.99 2.48 -21.66
CA THR A 557 -8.84 2.85 -22.52
C THR A 557 -7.81 1.75 -22.69
N LEU A 558 -8.04 0.58 -22.09
CA LEU A 558 -7.26 -0.59 -22.45
C LEU A 558 -7.50 -0.91 -23.93
N PRO A 559 -6.46 -1.31 -24.68
CA PRO A 559 -6.59 -1.71 -26.07
C PRO A 559 -7.25 -3.10 -26.14
N TRP A 560 -8.53 -3.20 -25.75
CA TRP A 560 -9.23 -4.48 -25.56
C TRP A 560 -9.15 -5.40 -26.77
N HIS A 561 -9.27 -4.83 -27.96
CA HIS A 561 -9.08 -5.55 -29.22
C HIS A 561 -7.72 -6.29 -29.27
N GLN A 562 -6.62 -5.61 -28.91
CA GLN A 562 -5.30 -6.23 -28.85
C GLN A 562 -5.19 -7.24 -27.71
N LEU A 563 -5.77 -6.95 -26.54
CA LEU A 563 -5.76 -7.86 -25.39
C LEU A 563 -6.52 -9.16 -25.67
N VAL A 564 -7.64 -9.10 -26.39
CA VAL A 564 -8.41 -10.28 -26.81
C VAL A 564 -7.58 -11.14 -27.76
N GLN A 565 -6.90 -10.54 -28.74
CA GLN A 565 -6.02 -11.28 -29.65
C GLN A 565 -4.84 -11.92 -28.90
N ASP A 566 -4.18 -11.15 -28.04
CA ASP A 566 -3.06 -11.61 -27.24
C ASP A 566 -3.47 -12.78 -26.33
N ALA A 567 -4.60 -12.64 -25.64
CA ALA A 567 -5.15 -13.68 -24.79
C ALA A 567 -5.52 -14.93 -25.59
N LEU A 568 -6.08 -14.77 -26.79
CA LEU A 568 -6.42 -15.89 -27.66
C LEU A 568 -5.17 -16.65 -28.10
N LEU A 569 -4.09 -15.97 -28.52
CA LEU A 569 -2.86 -16.67 -28.91
C LEU A 569 -2.22 -17.42 -27.74
N LEU A 570 -2.16 -16.76 -26.57
CA LEU A 570 -1.61 -17.38 -25.36
C LEU A 570 -2.42 -18.61 -24.94
N LEU A 571 -3.75 -18.54 -25.06
CA LEU A 571 -4.65 -19.64 -24.73
C LEU A 571 -4.55 -20.79 -25.73
N GLN A 572 -4.54 -20.49 -27.04
CA GLN A 572 -4.32 -21.49 -28.10
C GLN A 572 -3.01 -22.24 -27.91
N HIS A 573 -1.93 -21.52 -27.56
CA HIS A 573 -0.64 -22.13 -27.30
C HIS A 573 -0.67 -23.02 -26.04
N ARG A 574 -1.34 -22.57 -24.98
CA ARG A 574 -1.48 -23.34 -23.73
C ARG A 574 -2.34 -24.59 -23.88
N SER A 575 -3.43 -24.52 -24.65
CA SER A 575 -4.34 -25.65 -24.85
C SER A 575 -3.91 -26.59 -25.98
N GLY A 576 -3.03 -26.13 -26.87
CA GLY A 576 -2.72 -26.81 -28.12
C GLY A 576 -3.84 -26.73 -29.16
N ALA A 577 -4.94 -26.02 -28.87
CA ALA A 577 -6.08 -25.91 -29.77
C ALA A 577 -5.96 -24.67 -30.66
N HIS A 578 -6.18 -24.83 -31.96
CA HIS A 578 -6.25 -23.70 -32.91
C HIS A 578 -7.54 -22.88 -32.79
N VAL A 579 -8.57 -23.45 -32.18
CA VAL A 579 -9.89 -22.85 -32.02
C VAL A 579 -10.28 -22.99 -30.56
N VAL A 580 -10.80 -21.92 -29.97
CA VAL A 580 -11.12 -21.87 -28.54
C VAL A 580 -12.55 -21.40 -28.34
N HIS A 581 -13.21 -21.89 -27.29
CA HIS A 581 -14.55 -21.44 -26.95
C HIS A 581 -14.53 -20.00 -26.43
N GLU A 582 -15.48 -19.16 -26.84
CA GLU A 582 -15.54 -17.73 -26.45
C GLU A 582 -15.58 -17.54 -24.93
N GLU A 583 -16.26 -18.45 -24.22
CA GLU A 583 -16.32 -18.46 -22.76
C GLU A 583 -14.96 -18.80 -22.12
N GLU A 584 -14.21 -19.75 -22.68
CA GLU A 584 -12.87 -20.08 -22.18
C GLU A 584 -11.91 -18.90 -22.38
N LEU A 585 -12.00 -18.21 -23.54
CA LEU A 585 -11.26 -16.99 -23.79
C LEU A 585 -11.61 -15.89 -22.78
N ARG A 586 -12.89 -15.70 -22.48
CA ARG A 586 -13.35 -14.75 -21.46
C ARG A 586 -12.76 -15.08 -20.09
N GLN A 587 -12.87 -16.34 -19.67
CA GLN A 587 -12.36 -16.79 -18.37
C GLN A 587 -10.83 -16.66 -18.30
N PHE A 588 -10.12 -17.03 -19.36
CA PHE A 588 -8.68 -16.87 -19.46
C PHE A 588 -8.27 -15.39 -19.41
N LEU A 589 -8.94 -14.51 -20.14
CA LEU A 589 -8.64 -13.08 -20.14
C LEU A 589 -8.90 -12.45 -18.76
N LEU A 590 -10.02 -12.79 -18.12
CA LEU A 590 -10.32 -12.36 -16.76
C LEU A 590 -9.25 -12.87 -15.79
N HIS A 591 -8.90 -14.15 -15.87
CA HIS A 591 -7.87 -14.74 -15.03
C HIS A 591 -6.50 -14.10 -15.28
N TRP A 592 -6.05 -13.98 -16.53
CA TRP A 592 -4.75 -13.42 -16.94
C TRP A 592 -4.59 -11.96 -16.51
N LEU A 593 -5.66 -11.17 -16.66
CA LEU A 593 -5.74 -9.81 -16.12
C LEU A 593 -6.11 -9.78 -14.64
N GLY A 594 -6.04 -10.93 -13.94
CA GLY A 594 -6.38 -11.22 -12.53
C GLY A 594 -7.59 -10.46 -12.00
N PHE A 595 -8.66 -10.45 -12.79
CA PHE A 595 -10.01 -10.23 -12.32
C PHE A 595 -10.52 -11.54 -11.73
N SER A 596 -11.26 -11.45 -10.62
CA SER A 596 -12.00 -12.62 -10.16
C SER A 596 -13.07 -12.94 -11.20
N THR A 597 -13.24 -14.22 -11.51
CA THR A 597 -14.34 -14.77 -12.32
C THR A 597 -15.69 -14.72 -11.59
N TYR A 598 -15.80 -13.83 -10.58
CA TYR A 598 -16.93 -13.69 -9.70
C TYR A 598 -18.12 -13.17 -10.51
N GLU A 599 -19.01 -14.09 -10.88
CA GLU A 599 -20.37 -13.73 -11.21
C GLU A 599 -21.10 -13.53 -9.87
N PRO A 600 -21.70 -12.35 -9.63
CA PRO A 600 -22.42 -12.12 -8.39
C PRO A 600 -23.57 -13.11 -8.30
N ASP A 601 -23.40 -14.09 -7.41
CA ASP A 601 -24.46 -14.95 -6.92
C ASP A 601 -25.51 -14.06 -6.23
N GLU A 602 -26.77 -14.47 -6.24
CA GLU A 602 -27.79 -13.80 -5.42
C GLU A 602 -27.52 -14.05 -3.94
N VAL A 603 -26.87 -15.16 -3.60
CA VAL A 603 -26.53 -15.54 -2.23
C VAL A 603 -25.30 -14.76 -1.76
N LEU A 604 -25.44 -14.02 -0.65
CA LEU A 604 -24.33 -13.33 -0.02
C LEU A 604 -23.37 -14.33 0.61
N ARG A 605 -22.05 -14.10 0.50
CA ARG A 605 -20.98 -15.01 0.95
C ARG A 605 -19.91 -14.27 1.75
N HIS A 606 -19.12 -15.04 2.49
CA HIS A 606 -17.92 -14.51 3.15
C HIS A 606 -16.98 -13.82 2.15
N GLY A 607 -16.52 -12.61 2.48
CA GLY A 607 -15.61 -11.81 1.67
C GLY A 607 -16.32 -10.88 0.69
N ASP A 608 -17.65 -10.96 0.60
CA ASP A 608 -18.43 -10.07 -0.24
C ASP A 608 -18.44 -8.65 0.29
N GLU A 609 -18.37 -7.72 -0.67
CA GLU A 609 -18.54 -6.31 -0.38
C GLU A 609 -20.02 -5.98 -0.49
N ILE A 610 -20.63 -5.61 0.62
CA ILE A 610 -22.06 -5.33 0.77
C ILE A 610 -22.31 -3.88 1.19
N ARG A 611 -23.52 -3.40 0.96
CA ARG A 611 -24.08 -2.18 1.54
C ARG A 611 -25.14 -2.58 2.56
N LEU A 612 -25.26 -1.76 3.59
CA LEU A 612 -26.27 -1.90 4.63
C LEU A 612 -27.28 -0.77 4.43
N ARG A 613 -28.52 -1.12 4.08
CA ARG A 613 -29.57 -0.16 3.74
C ARG A 613 -30.74 -0.27 4.70
N PRO A 614 -30.89 0.69 5.62
CA PRO A 614 -32.02 0.73 6.54
C PRO A 614 -33.36 0.92 5.80
N ASP A 615 -33.32 1.58 4.64
CA ASP A 615 -34.48 1.80 3.77
C ASP A 615 -34.04 1.92 2.29
N THR A 616 -35.02 2.07 1.39
CA THR A 616 -34.80 2.18 -0.06
C THR A 616 -34.13 3.48 -0.50
N SER A 617 -33.90 4.44 0.39
CA SER A 617 -33.35 5.77 0.12
C SER A 617 -32.03 6.05 0.85
N SER A 618 -31.65 5.25 1.85
CA SER A 618 -30.49 5.48 2.72
C SER A 618 -29.51 4.30 2.75
N CYS A 619 -28.29 4.56 3.21
CA CYS A 619 -27.28 3.54 3.47
C CYS A 619 -26.40 3.94 4.66
N LEU A 620 -25.87 2.95 5.36
CA LEU A 620 -24.86 3.19 6.39
C LEU A 620 -23.53 3.56 5.75
N ALA A 621 -22.89 4.61 6.26
CA ALA A 621 -21.58 5.05 5.81
C ALA A 621 -20.64 5.32 6.98
N LEU A 622 -19.35 5.22 6.72
CA LEU A 622 -18.30 5.62 7.65
C LEU A 622 -17.76 7.00 7.31
N GLU A 623 -17.73 7.90 8.29
CA GLU A 623 -17.06 9.19 8.20
C GLU A 623 -15.90 9.22 9.20
N GLY A 624 -14.68 9.04 8.68
CA GLY A 624 -13.50 8.83 9.52
C GLY A 624 -13.58 7.50 10.27
N PHE A 625 -13.88 7.54 11.57
CA PHE A 625 -14.01 6.37 12.45
C PHE A 625 -15.39 6.24 13.10
N GLN A 626 -16.31 7.14 12.75
CA GLN A 626 -17.69 7.12 13.23
C GLN A 626 -18.59 6.62 12.10
N VAL A 627 -19.48 5.68 12.41
CA VAL A 627 -20.53 5.28 11.47
C VAL A 627 -21.66 6.30 11.62
N MET A 628 -22.01 6.93 10.51
CA MET A 628 -23.07 7.91 10.44
C MET A 628 -24.24 7.30 9.67
N HIS A 629 -25.44 7.32 10.27
CA HIS A 629 -26.67 7.10 9.53
C HIS A 629 -26.95 8.36 8.71
N ARG A 630 -26.73 8.29 7.40
CA ARG A 630 -26.97 9.44 6.51
C ARG A 630 -28.08 9.08 5.52
N LEU A 631 -28.95 10.06 5.28
CA LEU A 631 -29.76 10.11 4.07
C LEU A 631 -28.82 10.44 2.91
N ILE A 632 -28.11 9.44 2.40
CA ILE A 632 -27.12 9.65 1.33
C ILE A 632 -27.87 9.59 0.01
N ARG A 633 -27.98 10.72 -0.67
CA ARG A 633 -28.17 10.70 -2.13
C ARG A 633 -27.00 9.89 -2.69
N THR A 634 -27.31 8.76 -3.31
CA THR A 634 -26.44 7.60 -3.60
C THR A 634 -25.11 7.89 -4.31
N SER A 635 -24.87 9.11 -4.79
CA SER A 635 -23.70 9.53 -5.57
C SER A 635 -22.50 10.03 -4.74
N GLU A 636 -22.64 10.43 -3.47
CA GLU A 636 -21.58 11.23 -2.80
C GLU A 636 -20.73 10.53 -1.72
N ALA A 637 -21.17 9.40 -1.17
CA ALA A 637 -20.48 8.80 -0.02
C ALA A 637 -19.39 7.81 -0.43
N ARG A 638 -18.14 8.15 -0.10
CA ARG A 638 -16.94 7.38 -0.48
C ARG A 638 -16.74 6.04 0.27
N ASP A 639 -17.46 5.82 1.38
CA ASP A 639 -17.32 4.63 2.25
C ASP A 639 -18.69 4.08 2.73
N THR A 640 -19.52 3.60 1.81
CA THR A 640 -20.84 2.97 2.09
C THR A 640 -20.82 1.45 2.07
N SER A 641 -19.67 0.84 1.79
CA SER A 641 -19.57 -0.60 1.67
C SER A 641 -18.69 -1.23 2.73
N PHE A 642 -19.06 -2.46 3.09
CA PHE A 642 -18.47 -3.27 4.13
C PHE A 642 -18.16 -4.64 3.54
N VAL A 643 -17.03 -5.24 3.92
CA VAL A 643 -16.72 -6.63 3.63
C VAL A 643 -17.36 -7.49 4.72
N LEU A 644 -18.19 -8.44 4.31
CA LEU A 644 -18.82 -9.41 5.19
C LEU A 644 -17.80 -10.50 5.57
N GLU A 645 -17.59 -10.74 6.86
CA GLU A 645 -16.70 -11.79 7.35
C GLU A 645 -17.46 -12.72 8.31
N ARG A 646 -17.80 -13.93 7.88
CA ARG A 646 -18.44 -14.96 8.73
C ARG A 646 -17.45 -15.53 9.76
N ARG A 647 -17.93 -15.85 10.97
CA ARG A 647 -17.20 -16.56 12.03
C ARG A 647 -16.80 -17.97 11.63
N GLU A 648 -17.70 -18.68 10.98
CA GLU A 648 -17.51 -20.06 10.54
C GLU A 648 -16.58 -20.20 9.33
N GLY A 649 -16.14 -19.07 8.73
CA GLY A 649 -15.23 -19.07 7.59
C GLY A 649 -15.93 -18.90 6.24
N VAL A 650 -15.39 -19.50 5.17
CA VAL A 650 -15.90 -19.36 3.81
C VAL A 650 -17.26 -20.04 3.67
N GLY A 651 -18.16 -19.44 2.90
CA GLY A 651 -19.45 -20.03 2.57
C GLY A 651 -20.53 -18.99 2.35
N ALA A 652 -21.72 -19.48 1.98
CA ALA A 652 -22.95 -18.70 1.95
C ALA A 652 -23.31 -18.19 3.34
N LEU A 653 -23.79 -16.96 3.41
CA LEU A 653 -24.39 -16.37 4.59
C LEU A 653 -25.75 -17.02 4.81
N ARG A 654 -26.03 -17.43 6.05
CA ARG A 654 -27.31 -18.00 6.47
C ARG A 654 -27.88 -17.20 7.63
N PHE A 655 -29.20 -17.23 7.80
CA PHE A 655 -29.79 -16.72 9.03
C PHE A 655 -29.30 -17.55 10.22
N GLY A 656 -29.03 -16.89 11.35
CA GLY A 656 -28.33 -17.43 12.51
C GLY A 656 -26.81 -17.25 12.47
N ASP A 657 -26.22 -16.96 11.32
CA ASP A 657 -24.77 -16.79 11.20
C ASP A 657 -24.26 -15.62 12.05
N GLN A 658 -23.06 -15.80 12.59
CA GLN A 658 -22.29 -14.75 13.24
C GLN A 658 -21.31 -14.10 12.26
N ILE A 659 -21.38 -12.79 12.11
CA ILE A 659 -20.58 -12.02 11.14
C ILE A 659 -19.90 -10.81 11.78
N TRP A 660 -18.79 -10.40 11.18
CA TRP A 660 -18.24 -9.06 11.33
C TRP A 660 -18.38 -8.27 10.03
N LEU A 661 -18.53 -6.96 10.17
CA LEU A 661 -18.66 -6.02 9.06
C LEU A 661 -17.40 -5.17 8.99
N ARG A 662 -16.53 -5.41 8.01
CA ARG A 662 -15.26 -4.71 7.87
C ARG A 662 -15.35 -3.56 6.87
N SER A 663 -15.03 -2.35 7.31
CA SER A 663 -14.92 -1.20 6.42
C SER A 663 -13.76 -1.30 5.41
N LYS A 664 -13.78 -0.46 4.37
CA LYS A 664 -12.66 -0.30 3.42
C LYS A 664 -11.35 0.16 4.05
N CYS A 665 -11.40 0.82 5.21
CA CYS A 665 -10.18 1.20 5.93
C CYS A 665 -9.63 0.05 6.79
N GLY A 666 -10.28 -1.12 6.75
CA GLY A 666 -9.88 -2.34 7.46
C GLY A 666 -10.41 -2.45 8.88
N SER A 667 -11.11 -1.43 9.37
CA SER A 667 -11.68 -1.43 10.74
C SER A 667 -13.04 -2.12 10.73
N HIS A 668 -13.31 -2.95 11.74
CA HIS A 668 -14.61 -3.58 11.90
C HIS A 668 -15.59 -2.63 12.57
N VAL A 669 -16.83 -2.63 12.09
CA VAL A 669 -17.92 -1.89 12.69
C VAL A 669 -18.32 -2.58 13.99
N GLY A 670 -18.46 -1.81 15.06
CA GLY A 670 -18.88 -2.28 16.37
C GLY A 670 -19.81 -1.28 17.05
N VAL A 671 -20.36 -1.64 18.19
CA VAL A 671 -21.15 -0.74 19.03
C VAL A 671 -20.30 -0.31 20.22
N LYS A 672 -20.09 0.99 20.36
CA LYS A 672 -19.44 1.56 21.54
C LYS A 672 -20.47 1.71 22.64
N THR A 673 -20.45 0.81 23.61
CA THR A 673 -21.14 1.02 24.89
C THR A 673 -20.35 2.06 25.68
N ALA A 674 -20.89 3.27 25.83
CA ALA A 674 -20.33 4.22 26.78
C ALA A 674 -20.66 3.70 28.19
N PRO A 675 -19.67 3.32 29.03
CA PRO A 675 -19.92 2.71 30.33
C PRO A 675 -20.84 3.57 31.22
N ASP A 676 -20.79 4.89 31.04
CA ASP A 676 -21.45 5.86 31.92
C ASP A 676 -22.67 6.55 31.28
N LYS A 677 -23.13 6.12 30.09
CA LYS A 677 -24.28 6.75 29.38
C LYS A 677 -25.23 5.73 28.78
N VAL A 678 -25.73 4.82 29.62
CA VAL A 678 -26.73 3.79 29.26
C VAL A 678 -27.98 4.39 28.58
N ALA A 679 -28.32 5.65 28.88
CA ALA A 679 -29.50 6.33 28.30
C ALA A 679 -29.29 6.93 26.89
N ALA A 680 -28.07 7.00 26.34
CA ALA A 680 -27.81 7.79 25.11
C ALA A 680 -28.05 7.02 23.78
N GLY A 681 -28.27 5.71 23.83
CA GLY A 681 -28.37 4.85 22.66
C GLY A 681 -27.01 4.35 22.17
N ALA A 682 -27.00 3.13 21.62
CA ALA A 682 -25.83 2.50 21.03
C ALA A 682 -25.29 3.33 19.84
N HIS A 683 -24.05 3.79 19.91
CA HIS A 683 -23.37 4.42 18.79
C HIS A 683 -22.45 3.41 18.11
N PHE A 684 -22.51 3.36 16.79
CA PHE A 684 -21.56 2.59 16.02
C PHE A 684 -20.20 3.30 15.94
N ASP A 685 -19.13 2.53 16.06
CA ASP A 685 -17.78 2.99 15.79
C ASP A 685 -17.00 1.98 14.93
N ALA A 686 -15.94 2.46 14.29
CA ALA A 686 -14.96 1.63 13.61
C ALA A 686 -13.56 2.05 14.08
N THR A 687 -13.33 2.01 15.39
CA THR A 687 -12.07 2.47 15.96
C THR A 687 -10.93 1.53 15.58
N LYS A 688 -9.84 2.08 15.02
CA LYS A 688 -8.63 1.33 14.61
C LYS A 688 -7.92 0.59 15.74
N ALA A 689 -8.30 0.85 16.99
CA ALA A 689 -7.66 0.28 18.16
C ALA A 689 -8.24 -1.09 18.55
N SER A 690 -9.41 -1.48 18.03
CA SER A 690 -10.00 -2.79 18.35
C SER A 690 -9.26 -3.92 17.65
N ASP A 691 -9.25 -5.11 18.27
CA ASP A 691 -8.86 -6.34 17.57
C ASP A 691 -9.79 -6.53 16.35
N ARG A 692 -9.25 -7.10 15.28
CA ARG A 692 -9.95 -7.40 14.04
C ARG A 692 -11.15 -8.33 14.26
N TYR A 693 -11.05 -9.23 15.24
CA TYR A 693 -12.13 -10.15 15.57
C TYR A 693 -12.56 -10.03 17.02
N ASP A 694 -12.72 -8.78 17.44
CA ASP A 694 -13.31 -8.46 18.73
C ASP A 694 -14.76 -8.99 18.78
N GLU A 695 -15.05 -9.86 19.74
CA GLU A 695 -16.38 -10.46 19.91
C GLU A 695 -17.44 -9.40 20.26
N ALA A 696 -17.03 -8.25 20.82
CA ALA A 696 -17.94 -7.12 21.06
C ALA A 696 -18.44 -6.47 19.75
N ARG A 697 -17.83 -6.79 18.61
CA ARG A 697 -18.18 -6.30 17.26
C ARG A 697 -18.86 -7.36 16.39
N LEU A 698 -19.20 -8.51 16.98
CA LEU A 698 -19.84 -9.60 16.27
C LEU A 698 -21.35 -9.38 16.19
N PHE A 699 -21.92 -9.56 15.00
CA PHE A 699 -23.35 -9.49 14.76
C PHE A 699 -23.90 -10.89 14.46
N VAL A 700 -25.13 -11.16 14.90
CA VAL A 700 -25.94 -12.31 14.47
C VAL A 700 -26.93 -11.82 13.44
N VAL A 701 -27.00 -12.51 12.30
CA VAL A 701 -27.94 -12.20 11.21
C VAL A 701 -29.25 -12.94 11.44
N GLU A 702 -30.34 -12.23 11.70
CA GLU A 702 -31.64 -12.82 12.02
C GLU A 702 -32.67 -12.53 10.93
N ASP A 703 -33.54 -13.50 10.65
CA ASP A 703 -34.70 -13.31 9.76
C ASP A 703 -35.77 -12.53 10.53
N PRO A 704 -36.26 -11.39 10.00
CA PRO A 704 -37.33 -10.65 10.66
C PRO A 704 -38.68 -11.37 10.66
N ALA A 705 -38.92 -12.29 9.70
CA ALA A 705 -40.19 -12.98 9.51
C ALA A 705 -40.25 -14.38 10.16
N ARG A 706 -39.11 -14.95 10.59
CA ARG A 706 -39.02 -16.33 11.08
C ARG A 706 -38.30 -16.45 12.41
N SER A 707 -38.56 -17.55 13.11
CA SER A 707 -37.84 -17.91 14.33
C SER A 707 -36.37 -18.25 14.03
N PRO A 708 -35.44 -18.08 14.98
CA PRO A 708 -33.98 -18.12 14.77
C PRO A 708 -33.37 -19.46 14.33
N SER A 709 -34.17 -20.51 14.04
CA SER A 709 -33.69 -21.84 13.67
C SER A 709 -33.61 -22.09 12.16
N ASP A 710 -33.97 -21.11 11.32
CA ASP A 710 -33.98 -21.32 9.88
C ASP A 710 -32.58 -21.12 9.27
N SER A 711 -31.97 -22.20 8.77
CA SER A 711 -30.64 -22.20 8.13
C SER A 711 -30.67 -21.69 6.67
N THR A 712 -31.74 -20.98 6.29
CA THR A 712 -31.94 -20.45 4.95
C THR A 712 -30.83 -19.45 4.58
N GLU A 713 -30.40 -19.52 3.31
CA GLU A 713 -29.36 -18.64 2.77
C GLU A 713 -29.87 -17.21 2.59
N VAL A 714 -29.05 -16.23 2.97
CA VAL A 714 -29.36 -14.81 2.87
C VAL A 714 -28.97 -14.31 1.48
N ARG A 715 -29.96 -13.83 0.74
CA ARG A 715 -29.76 -13.26 -0.60
C ARG A 715 -29.59 -11.75 -0.56
N THR A 716 -28.95 -11.20 -1.58
CA THR A 716 -28.90 -9.75 -1.81
C THR A 716 -30.33 -9.20 -1.92
N GLY A 717 -30.61 -8.11 -1.22
CA GLY A 717 -31.95 -7.52 -1.15
C GLY A 717 -32.83 -8.08 -0.01
N CYS A 718 -32.39 -9.11 0.72
CA CYS A 718 -33.12 -9.58 1.90
C CYS A 718 -33.05 -8.55 3.04
N MET A 719 -34.18 -8.36 3.71
CA MET A 719 -34.24 -7.64 4.98
C MET A 719 -33.75 -8.54 6.10
N VAL A 720 -32.82 -8.05 6.93
CA VAL A 720 -32.28 -8.77 8.08
C VAL A 720 -32.36 -7.92 9.33
N ARG A 721 -32.38 -8.57 10.49
CA ARG A 721 -32.13 -7.95 11.78
C ARG A 721 -30.70 -8.29 12.22
N LEU A 722 -29.92 -7.29 12.65
CA LEU A 722 -28.56 -7.49 13.16
C LEU A 722 -28.54 -7.34 14.68
N ARG A 723 -28.26 -8.44 15.41
CA ARG A 723 -28.14 -8.44 16.88
C ARG A 723 -26.69 -8.55 17.32
N LEU A 724 -26.28 -7.87 18.39
CA LEU A 724 -24.92 -8.02 18.94
C LEU A 724 -24.74 -9.38 19.62
N GLY A 725 -23.70 -10.13 19.23
CA GLY A 725 -23.46 -11.51 19.65
C GLY A 725 -23.27 -11.71 21.15
N GLN A 726 -22.59 -10.77 21.83
CA GLN A 726 -22.27 -10.90 23.27
C GLN A 726 -23.29 -10.28 24.24
N SER A 727 -24.39 -9.70 23.73
CA SER A 727 -25.38 -9.09 24.64
C SER A 727 -26.30 -10.17 25.22
N SER A 728 -26.06 -10.57 26.47
CA SER A 728 -26.99 -11.39 27.27
C SER A 728 -28.37 -10.75 27.39
N HIS A 729 -28.45 -9.43 27.23
CA HIS A 729 -29.68 -8.64 27.26
C HIS A 729 -30.30 -8.37 25.89
N GLY A 730 -29.87 -9.06 24.83
CA GLY A 730 -30.46 -8.91 23.51
C GLY A 730 -30.38 -7.46 22.99
N THR A 731 -29.27 -6.77 23.24
CA THR A 731 -29.03 -5.42 22.72
C THR A 731 -29.08 -5.46 21.20
N ARG A 732 -30.21 -5.01 20.67
CA ARG A 732 -30.48 -4.88 19.24
C ARG A 732 -29.94 -3.56 18.73
N LEU A 733 -29.65 -3.54 17.44
CA LEU A 733 -29.24 -2.32 16.78
C LEU A 733 -30.39 -1.32 16.79
N CYS A 734 -30.18 -0.09 17.26
CA CYS A 734 -31.15 1.00 17.04
C CYS A 734 -30.50 2.05 16.15
N LEU A 735 -31.03 2.21 14.93
CA LEU A 735 -30.65 3.30 14.03
C LEU A 735 -31.54 4.49 14.35
N LYS A 736 -30.99 5.50 15.02
CA LYS A 736 -31.69 6.79 15.12
C LYS A 736 -31.74 7.39 13.71
N ALA A 737 -32.94 7.48 13.15
CA ALA A 737 -33.17 8.26 11.94
C ALA A 737 -32.68 9.69 12.19
N PRO A 738 -31.96 10.32 11.25
CA PRO A 738 -31.57 11.71 11.38
C PRO A 738 -32.85 12.53 11.42
N SER A 739 -33.25 12.96 12.62
CA SER A 739 -34.36 13.89 12.77
C SER A 739 -34.06 15.10 11.91
N ALA A 740 -35.02 15.53 11.07
CA ALA A 740 -34.95 16.81 10.39
C ALA A 740 -34.50 17.87 11.40
N ALA A 741 -33.45 18.61 11.06
CA ALA A 741 -32.68 19.43 12.00
C ALA A 741 -33.59 20.25 12.93
N GLY A 742 -33.74 19.82 14.19
CA GLY A 742 -34.54 20.51 15.20
C GLY A 742 -35.53 19.67 16.01
N SER A 743 -35.91 18.47 15.57
CA SER A 743 -36.82 17.62 16.36
C SER A 743 -36.07 16.82 17.43
N ARG A 744 -36.40 17.03 18.71
CA ARG A 744 -35.95 16.16 19.81
C ARG A 744 -36.81 14.90 19.78
N CYS A 745 -36.22 13.75 19.42
CA CYS A 745 -36.86 12.45 19.63
C CYS A 745 -37.22 12.30 21.12
N THR A 746 -38.51 12.15 21.41
CA THR A 746 -39.01 11.80 22.74
C THR A 746 -38.70 10.33 23.04
N ALA A 747 -38.50 10.00 24.31
CA ALA A 747 -38.10 8.65 24.74
C ALA A 747 -39.18 7.56 24.53
N GLU A 748 -40.37 7.95 24.09
CA GLU A 748 -41.56 7.09 23.93
C GLU A 748 -41.84 6.66 22.49
N ASP A 749 -41.03 7.07 21.51
CA ASP A 749 -41.06 6.43 20.19
C ASP A 749 -40.52 5.00 20.37
N GLU A 750 -41.42 4.02 20.52
CA GLU A 750 -41.09 2.60 20.54
C GLU A 750 -40.11 2.32 19.40
N ALA A 751 -38.86 2.06 19.76
CA ALA A 751 -37.77 1.94 18.81
C ALA A 751 -38.01 0.69 17.96
N GLN A 752 -38.77 0.85 16.87
CA GLN A 752 -38.95 -0.19 15.87
C GLN A 752 -37.56 -0.66 15.46
N GLU A 753 -37.37 -1.97 15.57
CA GLU A 753 -36.09 -2.56 15.29
C GLU A 753 -35.76 -2.33 13.82
N PRO A 754 -34.65 -1.65 13.50
CA PRO A 754 -34.31 -1.32 12.14
C PRO A 754 -34.04 -2.62 11.38
N LEU A 755 -34.93 -2.90 10.44
CA LEU A 755 -34.66 -3.88 9.41
C LEU A 755 -33.61 -3.30 8.47
N ILE A 756 -32.58 -4.07 8.18
CA ILE A 756 -31.48 -3.65 7.31
C ILE A 756 -31.50 -4.56 6.11
N MET A 757 -31.62 -3.98 4.92
CA MET A 757 -31.40 -4.70 3.68
C MET A 757 -29.89 -4.89 3.46
N LEU A 758 -29.46 -6.14 3.29
CA LEU A 758 -28.11 -6.45 2.85
C LEU A 758 -28.08 -6.53 1.34
N GLU A 759 -27.35 -5.64 0.68
CA GLU A 759 -27.21 -5.65 -0.78
C GLU A 759 -25.74 -5.87 -1.15
N HIS A 760 -25.49 -6.60 -2.23
CA HIS A 760 -24.19 -6.52 -2.88
C HIS A 760 -23.86 -5.06 -3.22
N CYS A 761 -22.60 -4.67 -3.03
CA CYS A 761 -22.17 -3.37 -3.48
C CYS A 761 -22.34 -3.32 -5.01
N PRO A 762 -23.24 -2.45 -5.55
CA PRO A 762 -23.60 -2.45 -6.96
C PRO A 762 -22.39 -2.17 -7.85
N HIS A 763 -21.34 -1.55 -7.32
CA HIS A 763 -20.11 -1.31 -8.05
C HIS A 763 -19.44 -2.61 -8.54
N ARG A 764 -19.48 -3.73 -7.80
CA ARG A 764 -18.91 -4.99 -8.30
C ARG A 764 -19.72 -5.57 -9.45
N ALA A 765 -21.05 -5.63 -9.30
CA ALA A 765 -21.95 -6.11 -10.35
C ALA A 765 -21.88 -5.20 -11.59
N GLN A 766 -21.86 -3.89 -11.41
CA GLN A 766 -21.69 -2.90 -12.48
C GLN A 766 -20.34 -3.06 -13.17
N VAL A 767 -19.24 -3.26 -12.44
CA VAL A 767 -17.92 -3.47 -13.06
C VAL A 767 -17.86 -4.82 -13.78
N ALA A 768 -18.44 -5.89 -13.23
CA ALA A 768 -18.52 -7.18 -13.91
C ALA A 768 -19.35 -7.09 -15.20
N ALA A 769 -20.50 -6.43 -15.15
CA ALA A 769 -21.34 -6.17 -16.32
C ALA A 769 -20.62 -5.29 -17.36
N LYS A 770 -19.92 -4.24 -16.91
CA LYS A 770 -19.11 -3.37 -17.78
C LYS A 770 -17.95 -4.12 -18.41
N LEU A 771 -17.25 -4.97 -17.67
CA LEU A 771 -16.19 -5.85 -18.18
C LEU A 771 -16.73 -6.80 -19.24
N ARG A 772 -17.89 -7.41 -18.99
CA ARG A 772 -18.57 -8.29 -19.95
C ARG A 772 -18.94 -7.52 -21.22
N ALA A 773 -19.50 -6.32 -21.08
CA ALA A 773 -19.85 -5.47 -22.23
C ALA A 773 -18.61 -5.03 -23.03
N LEU A 774 -17.52 -4.63 -22.36
CA LEU A 774 -16.25 -4.28 -23.00
C LEU A 774 -15.62 -5.47 -23.72
N PHE A 775 -15.64 -6.66 -23.12
CA PHE A 775 -15.18 -7.88 -23.76
C PHE A 775 -16.00 -8.22 -25.01
N GLN A 776 -17.34 -8.23 -24.89
CA GLN A 776 -18.23 -8.49 -26.03
C GLN A 776 -18.01 -7.48 -27.16
N GLN A 777 -17.89 -6.20 -26.82
CA GLN A 777 -17.59 -5.15 -27.77
C GLN A 777 -16.24 -5.37 -28.44
N ALA A 778 -15.20 -5.70 -27.67
CA ALA A 778 -13.85 -5.93 -28.19
C ALA A 778 -13.74 -7.17 -29.08
N VAL A 779 -14.44 -8.25 -28.73
CA VAL A 779 -14.59 -9.43 -29.59
C VAL A 779 -15.30 -9.04 -30.88
N ALA A 780 -16.39 -8.28 -30.81
CA ALA A 780 -17.10 -7.77 -31.98
C ALA A 780 -16.25 -6.84 -32.86
N ASP A 781 -15.47 -5.94 -32.26
CA ASP A 781 -14.50 -5.10 -32.95
C ASP A 781 -13.41 -5.94 -33.63
N SER A 782 -12.96 -7.01 -32.97
CA SER A 782 -11.95 -7.93 -33.51
C SER A 782 -12.47 -8.71 -34.71
N PHE A 783 -13.76 -9.09 -34.70
CA PHE A 783 -14.41 -9.65 -35.90
C PHE A 783 -14.52 -8.62 -37.02
N ARG A 784 -14.97 -7.39 -36.73
CA ARG A 784 -15.09 -6.31 -37.74
C ARG A 784 -13.75 -5.94 -38.38
N ALA A 785 -12.69 -5.93 -37.60
CA ALA A 785 -11.33 -5.68 -38.08
C ALA A 785 -10.73 -6.87 -38.86
N GLY A 786 -11.42 -8.01 -38.93
CA GLY A 786 -10.93 -9.24 -39.54
C GLY A 786 -9.77 -9.89 -38.77
N ALA A 787 -9.56 -9.51 -37.51
CA ALA A 787 -8.42 -9.99 -36.72
C ALA A 787 -8.67 -11.35 -36.04
N ILE A 788 -9.94 -11.68 -35.80
CA ILE A 788 -10.37 -13.01 -35.36
C ILE A 788 -11.45 -13.55 -36.31
N ALA A 789 -11.48 -14.86 -36.50
CA ALA A 789 -12.51 -15.56 -37.25
C ALA A 789 -13.45 -16.29 -36.29
N ARG A 790 -14.75 -16.22 -36.59
CA ARG A 790 -15.80 -16.92 -35.84
C ARG A 790 -16.11 -18.25 -36.52
N HIS A 791 -16.05 -19.32 -35.76
CA HIS A 791 -16.50 -20.64 -36.16
C HIS A 791 -17.78 -20.98 -35.39
N VAL A 792 -18.72 -21.64 -36.03
CA VAL A 792 -19.94 -22.15 -35.38
C VAL A 792 -19.86 -23.67 -35.44
N ALA A 793 -19.66 -24.31 -34.28
CA ALA A 793 -19.61 -25.76 -34.21
C ALA A 793 -21.02 -26.38 -34.30
N PRO A 794 -21.15 -27.68 -34.62
CA PRO A 794 -22.40 -28.41 -34.44
C PRO A 794 -22.89 -28.25 -32.99
N GLY A 795 -24.12 -27.78 -32.79
CA GLY A 795 -24.67 -27.44 -31.46
C GLY A 795 -24.71 -25.94 -31.13
N GLY A 796 -24.24 -25.07 -32.03
CA GLY A 796 -24.34 -23.62 -31.87
C GLY A 796 -23.26 -23.00 -30.97
N GLU A 797 -22.23 -23.76 -30.64
CA GLU A 797 -21.09 -23.29 -29.84
C GLU A 797 -20.33 -22.19 -30.56
N ARG A 798 -19.92 -21.17 -29.79
CA ARG A 798 -19.22 -20.00 -30.29
C ARG A 798 -17.72 -20.22 -30.16
N LEU A 799 -17.12 -20.58 -31.27
CA LEU A 799 -15.71 -20.86 -31.38
C LEU A 799 -14.98 -19.68 -32.05
N VAL A 800 -13.77 -19.36 -31.58
CA VAL A 800 -12.96 -18.25 -32.09
C VAL A 800 -11.52 -18.68 -32.39
N SER A 801 -10.94 -18.07 -33.41
CA SER A 801 -9.53 -18.28 -33.81
C SER A 801 -8.92 -16.97 -34.32
N LEU A 802 -7.59 -16.88 -34.32
CA LEU A 802 -6.86 -15.74 -34.87
C LEU A 802 -6.72 -15.83 -36.39
N ALA A 803 -6.98 -14.71 -37.08
CA ALA A 803 -6.75 -14.61 -38.51
C ALA A 803 -5.27 -14.34 -38.85
N ASP A 804 -4.60 -13.49 -38.07
CA ASP A 804 -3.17 -13.16 -38.22
C ASP A 804 -2.36 -13.65 -37.01
N VAL A 805 -2.17 -14.97 -36.93
CA VAL A 805 -1.36 -15.60 -35.86
C VAL A 805 0.05 -15.02 -35.84
N ALA A 806 0.66 -14.80 -37.02
CA ALA A 806 2.04 -14.35 -37.13
C ALA A 806 2.24 -12.91 -36.64
N GLY A 807 1.33 -11.98 -36.96
CA GLY A 807 1.39 -10.60 -36.48
C GLY A 807 1.11 -10.48 -34.98
N VAL A 808 0.15 -11.23 -34.45
CA VAL A 808 -0.12 -11.28 -33.00
C VAL A 808 1.07 -11.88 -32.25
N ARG A 809 1.65 -12.97 -32.76
CA ARG A 809 2.88 -13.57 -32.24
C ARG A 809 4.01 -12.55 -32.21
N ARG A 810 4.29 -11.90 -33.34
CA ARG A 810 5.38 -10.92 -33.48
C ARG A 810 5.24 -9.80 -32.45
N ARG A 811 4.02 -9.25 -32.31
CA ARG A 811 3.70 -8.28 -31.26
C ARG A 811 3.96 -8.81 -29.86
N LEU A 812 3.45 -10.00 -29.51
CA LEU A 812 3.59 -10.58 -28.18
C LEU A 812 5.05 -10.80 -27.75
N ILE A 813 5.94 -11.17 -28.66
CA ILE A 813 7.37 -11.37 -28.36
C ILE A 813 8.20 -10.10 -28.61
N GLY A 814 7.57 -9.04 -29.11
CA GLY A 814 8.19 -7.76 -29.44
C GLY A 814 9.09 -7.79 -30.66
N SER A 815 9.00 -8.78 -31.55
CA SER A 815 9.61 -8.74 -32.88
C SER A 815 8.74 -7.88 -33.80
N PHE A 816 9.32 -6.92 -34.51
CA PHE A 816 8.59 -6.16 -35.53
C PHE A 816 8.77 -6.82 -36.88
#